data_AF-A0A2V8BU62-F1
#
_entry.id   AF-A0A2V8BU62-F1
#
_cell.length_a   1.000
_cell.length_b   1.000
_cell.length_c   1.000
_cell.angle_alpha   90.00
_cell.angle_beta   90.00
_cell.angle_gamma   90.00
#
_symmetry.space_group_name_H-M   'P 1'
#
loop_
_entity.id
_entity.type
_entity.pdbx_description
1 polymer ?
#
loop_
_entity_poly.entity_id
_entity_poly.type
_entity_poly.pdbx_seq_one_letter_code
_entity_poly.pdbx_strand_id
1 'polypeptide(L)'
;SGLFMSRDGGVTWKKLTGHGLPAKPVGKVMPAIAQSNPRRVYALIETGDGVPWKGQDTERGQLWRSDDGGDNWRMINTDRNAMGRTAYYARMAVATDNDNETYYLNASFSKSIDAGATLITQQGQEAPGGDHHDMWIDPTNGNRMIVGHDQGVSVSQTRGRTWLKQRLPNAQLYHVTVDNQIPYFVYTNKQDGPSYRGPSNSRLGEGGGRGGGGGGGAIPRGMWHSIGGGESGFATPDPVDPNIIWSTASGSGTVGGIVVRYDESRRQMRDVEVWPDQENGPASELKYRFIWDAPFHLSPHDHNKVYVGSQYLHQSTDGGQSWQEISPDVTLNDKSRQQSSGGLTPDNIGVEYGSVIHAIAESPKQAGVIWVGTNDGLVQVTRDGGKTWTNVTKNIPNLPPWGTVGNVEPSRHDTGTAYITVDFHQVNNRDPFVYKTMDFGASWKLITNGIPHTMLSYAHCVREDPVKRGLLYLGTENGVYVSFDDGDNWQPLQMNLPHAPVYWLVVQEQFNDLVIATYGRGAWILDDVTPLRELTQQVLNADAHLFAPRPAYRFRAITSPATPYDDPTIGENAPYGAGINYHLKSAPSGSVTITIQDAKGQTVRTLDGPRTPGLHRVYWDLRDTASRRVAFRTSPLYAPEIRVGPDGLRESEGGFGAGGGGLAILQAPGTYTVKLSVAGRDYTQQLRVLKDPHSAGTEADIAAQQLFLSSVRRDLDATVDAINNAEMIRAQINNLKNLTQDAELKKAADELDQKLAAVEGQLVELRATGRGQDGVRFGSKLVQKFSYVANGLQSGDFKPTNQQVAVQKDLEDRLKRSQGQIGDVMTRDLAAFNDMLRRANLPAIVPQVPRRSSNP
;
A
#
# COMPACT_ATOMS: atom_id res chain seq x y z
N SER A 1 -4.17 13.16 40.91
CA SER A 1 -4.36 14.31 40.02
C SER A 1 -4.69 15.58 40.78
N GLY A 2 -4.69 16.74 40.12
CA GLY A 2 -5.12 18.01 40.71
C GLY A 2 -4.98 19.19 39.75
N LEU A 3 -5.60 20.31 40.10
CA LEU A 3 -5.49 21.58 39.37
C LEU A 3 -4.45 22.47 40.05
N PHE A 4 -3.51 23.00 39.28
CA PHE A 4 -2.43 23.87 39.77
C PHE A 4 -2.40 25.16 38.96
N MET A 5 -2.03 26.25 39.60
CA MET A 5 -1.94 27.57 38.98
C MET A 5 -0.59 28.22 39.27
N SER A 6 -0.03 28.85 38.24
CA SER A 6 1.07 29.80 38.35
C SER A 6 0.60 31.18 37.87
N ARG A 7 1.09 32.24 38.51
CA ARG A 7 0.87 33.64 38.08
C ARG A 7 2.17 34.35 37.72
N ASP A 8 3.29 33.63 37.68
CA ASP A 8 4.64 34.15 37.47
C ASP A 8 5.36 33.47 36.30
N GLY A 9 4.60 32.94 35.33
CA GLY A 9 5.16 32.28 34.15
C GLY A 9 5.67 30.86 34.41
N GLY A 10 5.23 30.22 35.48
CA GLY A 10 5.58 28.83 35.82
C GLY A 10 6.71 28.69 36.83
N VAL A 11 7.21 29.78 37.41
CA VAL A 11 8.28 29.76 38.43
C VAL A 11 7.75 29.14 39.73
N THR A 12 6.56 29.52 40.16
CA THR A 12 5.88 28.90 41.31
C THR A 12 4.51 28.36 40.94
N TRP A 13 4.14 27.26 41.58
CA TRP A 13 2.86 26.58 41.37
C TRP A 13 2.12 26.38 42.69
N LYS A 14 0.85 26.82 42.72
CA LYS A 14 -0.08 26.60 43.82
C LYS A 14 -1.10 25.54 43.43
N LYS A 15 -1.23 24.49 44.23
CA LYS A 15 -2.35 23.56 44.12
C LYS A 15 -3.65 24.28 44.51
N LEU A 16 -4.66 24.21 43.67
CA LEU A 16 -5.98 24.77 43.94
C LEU A 16 -6.84 23.74 44.69
N THR A 17 -7.44 24.17 45.81
CA THR A 17 -8.31 23.36 46.66
C THR A 17 -9.36 24.27 47.32
N GLY A 18 -10.56 23.75 47.60
CA GLY A 18 -11.65 24.55 48.16
C GLY A 18 -12.25 25.51 47.12
N HIS A 19 -12.90 26.58 47.57
CA HIS A 19 -13.49 27.62 46.70
C HIS A 19 -14.39 27.07 45.57
N GLY A 20 -15.18 26.04 45.89
CA GLY A 20 -16.14 25.40 44.97
C GLY A 20 -15.57 24.27 44.10
N LEU A 21 -14.27 23.97 44.20
CA LEU A 21 -13.68 22.74 43.65
C LEU A 21 -14.05 21.50 44.49
N PRO A 22 -14.00 20.28 43.92
CA PRO A 22 -14.23 19.03 44.65
C PRO A 22 -13.37 18.90 45.91
N ALA A 23 -13.99 18.41 47.00
CA ALA A 23 -13.30 18.20 48.27
C ALA A 23 -12.69 16.79 48.39
N LYS A 24 -13.21 15.84 47.61
CA LYS A 24 -12.81 14.43 47.60
C LYS A 24 -11.73 14.15 46.54
N PRO A 25 -11.10 12.96 46.53
CA PRO A 25 -10.15 12.58 45.49
C PRO A 25 -10.73 12.75 44.08
N VAL A 26 -9.90 13.22 43.14
CA VAL A 26 -10.25 13.44 41.74
C VAL A 26 -9.32 12.68 40.81
N GLY A 27 -9.85 12.29 39.65
CA GLY A 27 -9.17 11.57 38.58
C GLY A 27 -8.61 12.52 37.52
N LYS A 28 -8.82 12.28 36.22
CA LYS A 28 -8.30 13.21 35.19
C LYS A 28 -8.87 14.64 35.37
N VAL A 29 -8.01 15.64 35.20
CA VAL A 29 -8.34 17.08 35.30
C VAL A 29 -7.85 17.79 34.06
N MET A 30 -8.73 18.48 33.35
CA MET A 30 -8.42 19.11 32.07
C MET A 30 -8.96 20.55 32.01
N PRO A 31 -8.11 21.57 32.26
CA PRO A 31 -8.53 22.96 32.21
C PRO A 31 -8.58 23.50 30.77
N ALA A 32 -9.49 24.45 30.52
CA ALA A 32 -9.59 25.19 29.27
C ALA A 32 -9.88 26.68 29.55
N ILE A 33 -9.06 27.58 29.01
CA ILE A 33 -9.19 29.03 29.20
C ILE A 33 -9.91 29.62 27.98
N ALA A 34 -10.91 30.47 28.20
CA ALA A 34 -11.57 31.17 27.11
C ALA A 34 -10.66 32.27 26.54
N GLN A 35 -10.35 32.19 25.24
CA GLN A 35 -9.46 33.17 24.60
C GLN A 35 -10.07 34.58 24.54
N SER A 36 -11.39 34.65 24.32
CA SER A 36 -12.16 35.91 24.29
C SER A 36 -12.28 36.58 25.67
N ASN A 37 -12.09 35.82 26.76
CA ASN A 37 -12.13 36.34 28.13
C ASN A 37 -11.26 35.47 29.06
N PRO A 38 -9.96 35.81 29.24
CA PRO A 38 -9.04 34.99 30.03
C PRO A 38 -9.37 34.86 31.52
N ARG A 39 -10.33 35.64 32.05
CA ARG A 39 -10.86 35.44 33.40
C ARG A 39 -11.79 34.22 33.49
N ARG A 40 -12.34 33.77 32.36
CA ARG A 40 -13.16 32.58 32.30
C ARG A 40 -12.31 31.35 32.06
N VAL A 41 -12.32 30.45 33.03
CA VAL A 41 -11.60 29.17 32.98
C VAL A 41 -12.59 28.06 33.26
N TYR A 42 -12.60 27.04 32.41
CA TYR A 42 -13.33 25.80 32.61
C TYR A 42 -12.37 24.70 33.07
N ALA A 43 -12.88 23.71 33.78
CA ALA A 43 -12.15 22.50 34.13
C ALA A 43 -13.07 21.29 34.07
N LEU A 44 -12.74 20.32 33.22
CA LEU A 44 -13.27 18.97 33.33
C LEU A 44 -12.57 18.27 34.49
N ILE A 45 -13.32 17.67 35.41
CA ILE A 45 -12.77 16.99 36.59
C ILE A 45 -13.52 15.67 36.80
N GLU A 46 -12.81 14.55 36.72
CA GLU A 46 -13.35 13.24 37.07
C GLU A 46 -13.56 13.15 38.59
N THR A 47 -14.80 12.93 39.03
CA THR A 47 -15.18 12.93 40.44
C THR A 47 -15.71 11.61 40.99
N GLY A 48 -15.87 10.58 40.16
CA GLY A 48 -16.52 9.32 40.55
C GLY A 48 -18.05 9.36 40.49
N ASP A 49 -18.62 10.44 39.95
CA ASP A 49 -20.05 10.60 39.62
C ASP A 49 -21.01 10.47 40.81
N GLY A 50 -20.49 10.62 42.03
CA GLY A 50 -21.20 10.36 43.29
C GLY A 50 -21.47 8.88 43.56
N VAL A 51 -20.89 7.96 42.78
CA VAL A 51 -20.94 6.52 43.00
C VAL A 51 -19.81 6.11 43.96
N PRO A 52 -20.10 5.45 45.10
CA PRO A 52 -19.07 5.03 46.03
C PRO A 52 -18.00 4.16 45.37
N TRP A 53 -16.73 4.46 45.63
CA TRP A 53 -15.59 3.74 45.11
C TRP A 53 -14.82 3.08 46.26
N LYS A 54 -14.70 1.75 46.24
CA LYS A 54 -14.09 0.95 47.33
C LYS A 54 -14.69 1.27 48.72
N GLY A 55 -16.01 1.49 48.75
CA GLY A 55 -16.75 1.83 49.97
C GLY A 55 -16.53 3.26 50.47
N GLN A 56 -15.82 4.11 49.73
CA GLN A 56 -15.64 5.53 50.03
C GLN A 56 -16.56 6.37 49.14
N ASP A 57 -17.23 7.35 49.72
CA ASP A 57 -18.05 8.27 48.94
C ASP A 57 -17.19 9.07 47.96
N THR A 58 -17.71 9.33 46.77
CA THR A 58 -17.09 10.17 45.74
C THR A 58 -17.83 11.51 45.60
N GLU A 59 -17.33 12.42 44.76
CA GLU A 59 -17.97 13.73 44.52
C GLU A 59 -18.85 13.65 43.26
N ARG A 60 -19.78 14.59 43.08
CA ARG A 60 -20.55 14.75 41.83
C ARG A 60 -19.99 15.88 40.97
N GLY A 61 -20.19 15.78 39.66
CA GLY A 61 -19.91 16.82 38.68
C GLY A 61 -18.89 16.39 37.62
N GLN A 62 -18.96 17.05 36.46
CA GLN A 62 -18.03 16.82 35.33
C GLN A 62 -17.33 18.11 34.92
N LEU A 63 -18.01 19.25 35.04
CA LEU A 63 -17.53 20.55 34.58
C LEU A 63 -17.59 21.61 35.67
N TRP A 64 -16.47 22.29 35.89
CA TRP A 64 -16.34 23.45 36.74
C TRP A 64 -15.99 24.69 35.92
N ARG A 65 -16.40 25.86 36.41
CA ARG A 65 -16.05 27.15 35.83
C ARG A 65 -15.62 28.15 36.90
N SER A 66 -14.59 28.92 36.59
CA SER A 66 -14.21 30.14 37.27
C SER A 66 -14.44 31.33 36.33
N ASP A 67 -14.86 32.46 36.88
CA ASP A 67 -15.06 33.74 36.17
C ASP A 67 -14.09 34.84 36.66
N ASP A 68 -13.14 34.49 37.52
CA ASP A 68 -12.14 35.39 38.12
C ASP A 68 -10.69 34.93 37.90
N GLY A 69 -10.46 34.11 36.87
CA GLY A 69 -9.14 33.67 36.47
C GLY A 69 -8.55 32.55 37.34
N GLY A 70 -9.41 31.74 37.96
CA GLY A 70 -9.06 30.50 38.65
C GLY A 70 -9.12 30.56 40.18
N ASP A 71 -9.58 31.67 40.78
CA ASP A 71 -9.57 31.85 42.24
C ASP A 71 -10.84 31.25 42.90
N ASN A 72 -12.03 31.49 42.32
CA ASN A 72 -13.29 30.89 42.75
C ASN A 72 -13.94 30.07 41.62
N TRP A 73 -14.47 28.91 41.99
CA TRP A 73 -15.04 27.93 41.09
C TRP A 73 -16.48 27.60 41.45
N ARG A 74 -17.22 27.13 40.45
CA ARG A 74 -18.56 26.56 40.61
C ARG A 74 -18.69 25.31 39.74
N MET A 75 -19.33 24.27 40.27
CA MET A 75 -19.78 23.13 39.47
C MET A 75 -20.91 23.61 38.57
N ILE A 76 -20.74 23.42 37.27
CA ILE A 76 -21.68 23.87 36.23
C ILE A 76 -22.55 22.71 35.74
N ASN A 77 -21.96 21.54 35.57
CA ASN A 77 -22.65 20.41 34.96
C ASN A 77 -22.22 19.06 35.52
N THR A 78 -23.17 18.14 35.61
CA THR A 78 -23.00 16.73 36.02
C THR A 78 -23.18 15.75 34.85
N ASP A 79 -23.53 16.22 33.65
CA ASP A 79 -23.78 15.39 32.47
C ASP A 79 -22.53 14.64 32.02
N ARG A 80 -22.61 13.31 32.01
CA ARG A 80 -21.52 12.42 31.62
C ARG A 80 -21.09 12.59 30.17
N ASN A 81 -21.89 13.22 29.30
CA ASN A 81 -21.47 13.62 27.95
C ASN A 81 -20.41 14.73 27.93
N ALA A 82 -19.99 15.27 29.07
CA ALA A 82 -18.84 16.17 29.15
C ALA A 82 -17.50 15.42 29.10
N MET A 83 -17.42 14.19 29.63
CA MET A 83 -16.18 13.41 29.74
C MET A 83 -16.26 11.95 29.28
N GLY A 84 -17.44 11.32 29.30
CA GLY A 84 -17.64 9.93 28.88
C GLY A 84 -16.84 8.92 29.70
N ARG A 85 -16.08 8.07 29.00
CA ARG A 85 -15.10 7.12 29.57
C ARG A 85 -13.81 7.88 29.94
N THR A 86 -13.69 8.36 31.16
CA THR A 86 -12.61 9.31 31.55
C THR A 86 -11.19 8.73 31.42
N ALA A 87 -11.02 7.40 31.52
CA ALA A 87 -9.74 6.74 31.25
C ALA A 87 -9.30 6.91 29.78
N TYR A 88 -10.25 7.04 28.86
CA TYR A 88 -10.03 7.16 27.41
C TYR A 88 -10.16 8.61 26.90
N TYR A 89 -11.16 9.35 27.38
CA TYR A 89 -11.49 10.73 27.02
C TYR A 89 -11.24 11.72 28.16
N ALA A 90 -10.98 12.99 27.83
CA ALA A 90 -11.11 14.14 28.73
C ALA A 90 -10.67 15.42 28.00
N ARG A 91 -11.36 15.86 26.95
CA ARG A 91 -10.99 17.07 26.21
C ARG A 91 -12.21 17.98 26.00
N MET A 92 -11.99 19.28 26.11
CA MET A 92 -12.96 20.30 25.74
C MET A 92 -12.28 21.46 25.03
N ALA A 93 -13.05 22.21 24.25
CA ALA A 93 -12.63 23.47 23.64
C ALA A 93 -13.65 24.58 23.97
N VAL A 94 -13.17 25.82 24.02
CA VAL A 94 -14.00 27.03 24.14
C VAL A 94 -13.88 27.79 22.82
N ALA A 95 -14.98 28.31 22.29
CA ALA A 95 -14.93 29.12 21.09
C ALA A 95 -14.02 30.34 21.28
N THR A 96 -13.25 30.68 20.25
CA THR A 96 -12.21 31.71 20.30
C THR A 96 -12.77 33.12 20.45
N ASP A 97 -14.02 33.32 20.02
CA ASP A 97 -14.75 34.59 20.00
C ASP A 97 -15.96 34.64 20.96
N ASN A 98 -16.28 33.55 21.66
CA ASN A 98 -17.44 33.46 22.56
C ASN A 98 -17.15 32.57 23.76
N ASP A 99 -16.97 33.17 24.94
CA ASP A 99 -16.61 32.47 26.17
C ASP A 99 -17.76 31.65 26.80
N ASN A 100 -18.97 31.69 26.23
CA ASN A 100 -20.10 30.81 26.60
C ASN A 100 -20.23 29.57 25.70
N GLU A 101 -19.60 29.56 24.52
CA GLU A 101 -19.71 28.44 23.59
C GLU A 101 -18.59 27.43 23.82
N THR A 102 -18.97 26.20 24.17
CA THR A 102 -18.02 25.14 24.54
C THR A 102 -18.34 23.83 23.84
N TYR A 103 -17.31 23.03 23.59
CA TYR A 103 -17.37 21.76 22.89
C TYR A 103 -16.72 20.68 23.74
N TYR A 104 -17.31 19.50 23.80
CA TYR A 104 -16.87 18.37 24.61
C TYR A 104 -16.57 17.19 23.69
N LEU A 105 -15.36 16.64 23.84
CA LEU A 105 -14.82 15.60 22.98
C LEU A 105 -14.81 14.27 23.74
N ASN A 106 -15.71 13.36 23.34
CA ASN A 106 -15.71 11.97 23.73
C ASN A 106 -16.28 11.12 22.57
N ALA A 107 -16.80 9.91 22.86
CA ALA A 107 -17.49 9.08 21.87
C ALA A 107 -18.58 9.88 21.13
N SER A 108 -19.33 10.69 21.87
CA SER A 108 -20.24 11.71 21.35
C SER A 108 -19.54 13.07 21.21
N PHE A 109 -20.02 13.88 20.27
CA PHE A 109 -19.62 15.29 20.14
C PHE A 109 -20.72 16.20 20.68
N SER A 110 -20.47 16.85 21.81
CA SER A 110 -21.47 17.70 22.47
C SER A 110 -21.07 19.16 22.46
N LYS A 111 -22.07 20.04 22.33
CA LYS A 111 -21.90 21.50 22.31
C LYS A 111 -22.77 22.14 23.38
N SER A 112 -22.29 23.25 23.94
CA SER A 112 -23.05 24.17 24.78
C SER A 112 -22.90 25.60 24.27
N ILE A 113 -23.94 26.42 24.44
CA ILE A 113 -23.93 27.86 24.14
C ILE A 113 -24.22 28.73 25.38
N ASP A 114 -24.34 28.09 26.55
CA ASP A 114 -24.72 28.69 27.84
C ASP A 114 -23.65 28.43 28.92
N ALA A 115 -22.38 28.46 28.49
CA ALA A 115 -21.21 28.26 29.34
C ALA A 115 -21.19 26.90 30.04
N GLY A 116 -21.60 25.85 29.34
CA GLY A 116 -21.58 24.46 29.79
C GLY A 116 -22.77 24.04 30.65
N ALA A 117 -23.76 24.92 30.88
CA ALA A 117 -24.91 24.59 31.71
C ALA A 117 -25.82 23.53 31.06
N THR A 118 -25.98 23.57 29.73
CA THR A 118 -26.66 22.53 28.94
C THR A 118 -25.76 22.00 27.84
N LEU A 119 -25.70 20.68 27.69
CA LEU A 119 -24.95 19.99 26.63
C LEU A 119 -25.94 19.40 25.62
N ILE A 120 -25.69 19.63 24.35
CA ILE A 120 -26.47 19.09 23.24
C ILE A 120 -25.54 18.23 22.38
N THR A 121 -25.79 16.92 22.38
CA THR A 121 -25.10 15.98 21.48
C THR A 121 -25.46 16.30 20.04
N GLN A 122 -24.45 16.60 19.23
CA GLN A 122 -24.63 16.87 17.81
C GLN A 122 -24.86 15.55 17.05
N GLN A 123 -25.67 15.60 15.99
CA GLN A 123 -26.08 14.43 15.22
C GLN A 123 -26.01 14.71 13.71
N GLY A 124 -25.97 13.67 12.89
CA GLY A 124 -26.02 13.79 11.43
C GLY A 124 -24.90 14.67 10.85
N GLN A 125 -25.28 15.74 10.14
CA GLN A 125 -24.34 16.67 9.49
C GLN A 125 -23.60 17.58 10.47
N GLU A 126 -24.12 17.75 11.70
CA GLU A 126 -23.51 18.57 12.76
C GLU A 126 -22.45 17.77 13.55
N ALA A 127 -22.50 16.44 13.48
CA ALA A 127 -21.50 15.57 14.09
C ALA A 127 -20.25 15.45 13.19
N PRO A 128 -19.05 15.85 13.69
CA PRO A 128 -17.81 15.76 12.91
C PRO A 128 -17.38 14.32 12.65
N GLY A 129 -17.63 13.39 13.56
CA GLY A 129 -17.25 11.98 13.44
C GLY A 129 -17.77 11.17 14.62
N GLY A 130 -16.98 10.17 15.04
CA GLY A 130 -17.14 9.42 16.28
C GLY A 130 -15.78 9.28 16.96
N ASP A 131 -15.78 9.16 18.28
CA ASP A 131 -14.60 9.01 19.13
C ASP A 131 -13.60 10.16 18.95
N HIS A 132 -13.92 11.30 19.58
CA HIS A 132 -13.27 12.59 19.36
C HIS A 132 -12.16 12.83 20.39
N HIS A 133 -10.97 13.19 19.93
CA HIS A 133 -9.78 13.31 20.79
C HIS A 133 -9.17 14.71 20.81
N ASP A 134 -9.35 15.52 19.76
CA ASP A 134 -8.86 16.90 19.75
C ASP A 134 -9.69 17.85 18.86
N MET A 135 -9.61 19.14 19.17
CA MET A 135 -10.29 20.18 18.40
C MET A 135 -9.47 21.45 18.32
N TRP A 136 -9.41 22.03 17.13
CA TRP A 136 -8.84 23.34 16.86
C TRP A 136 -9.95 24.28 16.36
N ILE A 137 -9.95 25.51 16.86
CA ILE A 137 -10.84 26.59 16.43
C ILE A 137 -9.94 27.76 16.04
N ASP A 138 -10.17 28.33 14.84
CA ASP A 138 -9.36 29.44 14.34
C ASP A 138 -9.45 30.64 15.30
N PRO A 139 -8.31 31.14 15.83
CA PRO A 139 -8.29 32.28 16.77
C PRO A 139 -8.88 33.57 16.19
N THR A 140 -8.95 33.69 14.87
CA THR A 140 -9.43 34.88 14.16
C THR A 140 -10.83 34.72 13.57
N ASN A 141 -11.37 33.50 13.52
CA ASN A 141 -12.65 33.21 12.91
C ASN A 141 -13.27 31.92 13.46
N GLY A 142 -14.13 32.04 14.49
CA GLY A 142 -14.78 30.89 15.11
C GLY A 142 -15.64 30.03 14.18
N ASN A 143 -15.91 30.43 12.93
CA ASN A 143 -16.58 29.55 11.96
C ASN A 143 -15.66 28.42 11.44
N ARG A 144 -14.34 28.58 11.55
CA ARG A 144 -13.35 27.62 11.07
C ARG A 144 -12.91 26.70 12.21
N MET A 145 -13.16 25.42 12.03
CA MET A 145 -12.93 24.40 13.05
C MET A 145 -12.33 23.15 12.43
N ILE A 146 -11.50 22.45 13.19
CA ILE A 146 -10.97 21.13 12.86
C ILE A 146 -11.20 20.23 14.07
N VAL A 147 -11.72 19.03 13.85
CA VAL A 147 -11.87 18.00 14.88
C VAL A 147 -11.14 16.74 14.44
N GLY A 148 -10.24 16.26 15.29
CA GLY A 148 -9.55 14.98 15.14
C GLY A 148 -10.31 13.90 15.91
N HIS A 149 -10.60 12.79 15.23
CA HIS A 149 -11.40 11.70 15.75
C HIS A 149 -10.97 10.37 15.11
N ASP A 150 -11.42 9.23 15.60
CA ASP A 150 -10.85 7.92 15.20
C ASP A 150 -11.06 7.60 13.71
N GLN A 151 -12.13 8.13 13.13
CA GLN A 151 -12.37 8.00 11.69
C GLN A 151 -11.54 8.97 10.81
N GLY A 152 -10.72 9.88 11.35
CA GLY A 152 -9.92 10.85 10.59
C GLY A 152 -10.03 12.29 11.08
N VAL A 153 -10.17 13.23 10.15
CA VAL A 153 -10.24 14.67 10.47
C VAL A 153 -11.43 15.32 9.80
N SER A 154 -12.15 16.16 10.54
CA SER A 154 -13.31 16.89 10.05
C SER A 154 -13.09 18.39 10.11
N VAL A 155 -13.33 19.08 8.99
CA VAL A 155 -13.11 20.52 8.85
C VAL A 155 -14.44 21.24 8.63
N SER A 156 -14.72 22.27 9.43
CA SER A 156 -15.89 23.15 9.25
C SER A 156 -15.45 24.55 8.85
N GLN A 157 -16.25 25.19 8.00
CA GLN A 157 -16.23 26.65 7.76
C GLN A 157 -17.54 27.31 8.19
N THR A 158 -18.41 26.56 8.88
CA THR A 158 -19.80 26.93 9.18
C THR A 158 -20.10 26.83 10.67
N ARG A 159 -19.07 26.90 11.52
CA ARG A 159 -19.18 26.81 13.00
C ARG A 159 -19.82 25.50 13.46
N GLY A 160 -19.49 24.40 12.79
CA GLY A 160 -19.96 23.05 13.12
C GLY A 160 -21.34 22.69 12.58
N ARG A 161 -22.00 23.56 11.80
CA ARG A 161 -23.27 23.20 11.12
C ARG A 161 -23.06 22.13 10.05
N THR A 162 -21.90 22.15 9.40
CA THR A 162 -21.47 21.16 8.40
C THR A 162 -19.98 20.90 8.51
N TRP A 163 -19.56 19.69 8.12
CA TRP A 163 -18.18 19.23 8.15
C TRP A 163 -17.76 18.58 6.84
N LEU A 164 -16.60 18.96 6.30
CA LEU A 164 -15.87 18.18 5.32
C LEU A 164 -15.09 17.08 6.07
N LYS A 165 -15.51 15.83 5.92
CA LYS A 165 -14.93 14.67 6.60
C LYS A 165 -13.85 14.04 5.73
N GLN A 166 -12.59 14.18 6.12
CA GLN A 166 -11.45 13.67 5.37
C GLN A 166 -10.88 12.42 6.03
N ARG A 167 -10.59 11.40 5.21
CA ARG A 167 -9.84 10.20 5.63
C ARG A 167 -8.36 10.38 5.32
N LEU A 168 -7.50 9.88 6.20
CA LEU A 168 -6.04 9.96 6.09
C LEU A 168 -5.44 8.56 5.82
N PRO A 169 -4.26 8.46 5.19
CA PRO A 169 -3.54 7.21 5.02
C PRO A 169 -2.82 6.78 6.32
N ASN A 170 -3.58 6.65 7.40
CA ASN A 170 -3.08 6.38 8.75
C ASN A 170 -3.76 5.15 9.39
N ALA A 171 -4.11 4.16 8.58
CA ALA A 171 -4.76 2.95 9.07
C ALA A 171 -3.86 2.23 10.10
N GLN A 172 -4.46 1.84 11.22
CA GLN A 172 -3.85 1.00 12.24
C GLN A 172 -4.34 -0.44 12.05
N LEU A 173 -3.40 -1.33 11.72
CA LEU A 173 -3.68 -2.71 11.35
C LEU A 173 -3.08 -3.66 12.40
N TYR A 174 -3.93 -4.42 13.08
CA TYR A 174 -3.55 -5.40 14.11
C TYR A 174 -2.84 -6.61 13.51
N HIS A 175 -3.52 -7.30 12.58
CA HIS A 175 -3.03 -8.50 11.94
C HIS A 175 -3.26 -8.43 10.44
N VAL A 176 -2.41 -9.11 9.67
CA VAL A 176 -2.56 -9.26 8.22
C VAL A 176 -2.44 -10.72 7.80
N THR A 177 -3.31 -11.15 6.88
CA THR A 177 -3.19 -12.43 6.17
C THR A 177 -3.39 -12.22 4.67
N VAL A 178 -3.15 -13.28 3.91
CA VAL A 178 -3.19 -13.27 2.45
C VAL A 178 -3.79 -14.56 1.91
N ASP A 179 -4.36 -14.50 0.72
CA ASP A 179 -4.79 -15.69 -0.03
C ASP A 179 -3.76 -16.10 -1.11
N ASN A 180 -4.17 -17.09 -1.90
CA ASN A 180 -3.41 -17.64 -3.03
C ASN A 180 -4.05 -17.30 -4.39
N GLN A 181 -4.92 -16.28 -4.46
CA GLN A 181 -5.45 -15.80 -5.73
C GLN A 181 -4.33 -15.08 -6.51
N ILE A 182 -4.55 -14.81 -7.81
CA ILE A 182 -3.53 -14.21 -8.69
C ILE A 182 -4.12 -12.97 -9.36
N PRO A 183 -3.72 -11.74 -9.01
CA PRO A 183 -2.94 -11.41 -7.82
C PRO A 183 -3.72 -11.74 -6.54
N TYR A 184 -3.00 -11.92 -5.44
CA TYR A 184 -3.60 -12.29 -4.16
C TYR A 184 -4.26 -11.09 -3.49
N PHE A 185 -5.13 -11.36 -2.53
CA PHE A 185 -5.76 -10.36 -1.70
C PHE A 185 -5.11 -10.30 -0.32
N VAL A 186 -5.10 -9.10 0.25
CA VAL A 186 -4.66 -8.77 1.60
C VAL A 186 -5.90 -8.62 2.47
N TYR A 187 -5.86 -9.26 3.64
CA TYR A 187 -6.94 -9.29 4.62
C TYR A 187 -6.43 -8.73 5.94
N THR A 188 -7.17 -7.79 6.53
CA THR A 188 -6.73 -7.12 7.76
C THR A 188 -7.91 -6.57 8.55
N ASN A 189 -7.70 -6.39 9.84
CA ASN A 189 -8.57 -5.59 10.69
C ASN A 189 -8.05 -4.15 10.74
N LYS A 190 -8.95 -3.18 10.81
CA LYS A 190 -8.60 -1.76 10.89
C LYS A 190 -9.28 -1.17 12.11
N GLN A 191 -8.50 -0.53 12.99
CA GLN A 191 -9.01 0.23 14.13
C GLN A 191 -10.20 1.13 13.72
N ASP A 192 -11.27 1.08 14.52
CA ASP A 192 -12.55 1.78 14.33
C ASP A 192 -13.24 1.51 12.98
N GLY A 193 -13.03 0.32 12.43
CA GLY A 193 -13.70 -0.21 11.24
C GLY A 193 -13.86 -1.73 11.28
N PRO A 194 -14.62 -2.33 10.36
CA PRO A 194 -14.68 -3.79 10.26
C PRO A 194 -13.36 -4.38 9.72
N SER A 195 -13.26 -5.71 9.65
CA SER A 195 -12.24 -6.34 8.83
C SER A 195 -12.48 -6.03 7.35
N TYR A 196 -11.38 -5.87 6.61
CA TYR A 196 -11.36 -5.51 5.19
C TYR A 196 -10.52 -6.48 4.36
N ARG A 197 -10.90 -6.55 3.08
CA ARG A 197 -10.13 -7.20 2.02
C ARG A 197 -9.81 -6.19 0.92
N GLY A 198 -8.60 -6.25 0.36
CA GLY A 198 -8.21 -5.48 -0.83
C GLY A 198 -7.12 -6.18 -1.64
N PRO A 199 -6.90 -5.81 -2.91
CA PRO A 199 -5.94 -6.49 -3.77
C PRO A 199 -4.50 -6.06 -3.47
N SER A 200 -3.54 -6.98 -3.62
CA SER A 200 -2.10 -6.64 -3.67
C SER A 200 -1.71 -5.87 -4.94
N ASN A 201 -2.47 -6.06 -6.02
CA ASN A 201 -2.34 -5.34 -7.28
C ASN A 201 -3.73 -5.11 -7.89
N SER A 202 -4.07 -3.84 -8.14
CA SER A 202 -5.39 -3.44 -8.64
C SER A 202 -5.68 -3.82 -10.08
N ARG A 203 -4.63 -4.09 -10.88
CA ARG A 203 -4.69 -4.27 -12.34
C ARG A 203 -5.33 -3.09 -13.07
N LEU A 204 -5.45 -1.92 -12.46
CA LEU A 204 -5.94 -0.73 -13.15
C LEU A 204 -4.82 -0.16 -14.02
N GLY A 205 -5.01 -0.05 -15.33
CA GLY A 205 -4.00 0.56 -16.21
C GLY A 205 -2.78 -0.31 -16.55
N GLU A 206 -2.78 -1.60 -16.19
CA GLU A 206 -1.74 -2.53 -16.62
C GLU A 206 -1.90 -2.96 -18.09
N GLY A 207 -0.80 -3.17 -18.82
CA GLY A 207 -0.89 -3.84 -20.13
C GLY A 207 -1.17 -2.96 -21.37
N GLY A 208 -1.39 -1.65 -21.26
CA GLY A 208 -1.34 -0.71 -22.40
C GLY A 208 -2.53 -0.80 -23.36
N GLY A 209 -3.57 0.00 -23.11
CA GLY A 209 -4.69 0.18 -24.04
C GLY A 209 -5.80 1.05 -23.45
N ARG A 210 -5.96 2.26 -24.00
CA ARG A 210 -7.05 3.25 -23.81
C ARG A 210 -7.62 3.45 -22.40
N GLY A 211 -7.08 4.47 -21.73
CA GLY A 211 -7.76 5.27 -20.71
C GLY A 211 -6.91 6.51 -20.46
N GLY A 212 -7.37 7.68 -20.90
CA GLY A 212 -6.64 8.94 -20.69
C GLY A 212 -6.60 9.32 -19.21
N GLY A 213 -5.48 9.90 -18.79
CA GLY A 213 -5.33 10.56 -17.48
C GLY A 213 -4.33 9.90 -16.54
N GLY A 214 -3.04 10.17 -16.80
CA GLY A 214 -1.90 10.18 -15.87
C GLY A 214 -1.92 9.37 -14.57
N GLY A 215 -1.03 8.38 -14.50
CA GLY A 215 -0.63 7.70 -13.27
C GLY A 215 -0.50 6.20 -13.52
N GLY A 216 0.52 5.54 -12.96
CA GLY A 216 0.49 4.08 -12.85
C GLY A 216 -0.80 3.65 -12.15
N GLY A 217 -1.24 2.41 -12.39
CA GLY A 217 -2.39 1.87 -11.67
C GLY A 217 -2.23 2.12 -10.18
N ALA A 218 -3.19 2.78 -9.56
CA ALA A 218 -3.20 2.91 -8.12
C ALA A 218 -4.14 1.84 -7.54
N ILE A 219 -4.10 1.61 -6.23
CA ILE A 219 -5.06 0.78 -5.52
C ILE A 219 -6.08 1.71 -4.87
N PRO A 220 -7.21 2.00 -5.53
CA PRO A 220 -8.18 2.92 -4.97
C PRO A 220 -8.91 2.30 -3.77
N ARG A 221 -9.34 3.16 -2.82
CA ARG A 221 -10.15 2.75 -1.67
C ARG A 221 -11.40 1.96 -2.07
N GLY A 222 -11.95 2.22 -3.26
CA GLY A 222 -13.15 1.55 -3.79
C GLY A 222 -12.96 0.07 -4.14
N MET A 223 -11.72 -0.43 -4.16
CA MET A 223 -11.42 -1.87 -4.27
C MET A 223 -11.35 -2.58 -2.92
N TRP A 224 -11.39 -1.84 -1.82
CA TRP A 224 -11.46 -2.39 -0.49
C TRP A 224 -12.91 -2.47 -0.02
N HIS A 225 -13.31 -3.61 0.55
CA HIS A 225 -14.64 -3.75 1.16
C HIS A 225 -14.60 -4.59 2.44
N SER A 226 -15.64 -4.43 3.26
CA SER A 226 -15.76 -5.15 4.53
C SER A 226 -16.12 -6.62 4.31
N ILE A 227 -15.49 -7.48 5.11
CA ILE A 227 -15.63 -8.94 5.11
C ILE A 227 -16.18 -9.44 6.45
N GLY A 228 -17.04 -8.65 7.08
CA GLY A 228 -17.56 -8.91 8.42
C GLY A 228 -16.49 -8.75 9.51
N GLY A 229 -16.83 -9.13 10.74
CA GLY A 229 -15.95 -8.98 11.90
C GLY A 229 -15.94 -7.52 12.38
N GLY A 230 -14.79 -7.08 12.87
CA GLY A 230 -14.64 -5.80 13.55
C GLY A 230 -13.20 -5.31 13.54
N GLU A 231 -12.90 -4.38 14.44
CA GLU A 231 -11.72 -3.52 14.33
C GLU A 231 -10.40 -4.16 14.75
N SER A 232 -10.46 -5.13 15.64
CA SER A 232 -9.34 -5.85 16.20
C SER A 232 -9.39 -7.33 15.82
N GLY A 233 -8.28 -8.05 16.03
CA GLY A 233 -8.21 -9.49 15.74
C GLY A 233 -7.71 -9.81 14.34
N PHE A 234 -8.24 -10.88 13.75
CA PHE A 234 -7.75 -11.52 12.53
C PHE A 234 -8.81 -11.50 11.42
N ALA A 235 -8.35 -11.52 10.17
CA ALA A 235 -9.16 -11.87 9.01
C ALA A 235 -8.35 -12.85 8.16
N THR A 236 -8.83 -14.09 8.01
CA THR A 236 -8.08 -15.22 7.45
C THR A 236 -8.94 -15.94 6.41
N PRO A 237 -8.57 -15.90 5.11
CA PRO A 237 -9.26 -16.68 4.09
C PRO A 237 -9.00 -18.17 4.29
N ASP A 238 -10.00 -19.01 4.01
CA ASP A 238 -9.81 -20.45 3.92
C ASP A 238 -8.86 -20.77 2.74
N PRO A 239 -7.83 -21.61 2.96
CA PRO A 239 -6.80 -21.87 1.96
C PRO A 239 -7.29 -22.75 0.79
N VAL A 240 -8.44 -23.40 0.93
CA VAL A 240 -9.07 -24.27 -0.08
C VAL A 240 -10.20 -23.55 -0.81
N ASP A 241 -11.09 -22.86 -0.09
CA ASP A 241 -12.15 -22.03 -0.67
C ASP A 241 -11.99 -20.56 -0.24
N PRO A 242 -11.31 -19.72 -1.03
CA PRO A 242 -11.02 -18.33 -0.67
C PRO A 242 -12.27 -17.44 -0.60
N ASN A 243 -13.47 -17.96 -0.94
CA ASN A 243 -14.72 -17.26 -0.68
C ASN A 243 -15.13 -17.31 0.79
N ILE A 244 -14.60 -18.25 1.57
CA ILE A 244 -14.86 -18.36 3.00
C ILE A 244 -13.75 -17.63 3.74
N ILE A 245 -14.14 -16.63 4.53
CA ILE A 245 -13.20 -15.86 5.33
C ILE A 245 -13.64 -15.90 6.79
N TRP A 246 -12.70 -16.23 7.66
CA TRP A 246 -12.87 -16.17 9.09
C TRP A 246 -12.37 -14.82 9.59
N SER A 247 -13.24 -14.07 10.24
CA SER A 247 -12.84 -12.79 10.84
C SER A 247 -13.16 -12.82 12.33
N THR A 248 -12.25 -12.33 13.16
CA THR A 248 -12.50 -12.07 14.57
C THR A 248 -12.63 -10.59 14.83
N ALA A 249 -13.17 -10.26 16.02
CA ALA A 249 -13.41 -8.88 16.40
C ALA A 249 -13.47 -8.70 17.92
N SER A 250 -13.23 -7.48 18.35
CA SER A 250 -13.88 -6.81 19.49
C SER A 250 -14.12 -5.36 19.06
N GLY A 251 -15.07 -4.64 19.69
CA GLY A 251 -15.35 -3.24 19.34
C GLY A 251 -16.82 -2.90 19.10
N SER A 252 -17.09 -1.80 18.38
CA SER A 252 -18.43 -1.21 18.17
C SER A 252 -19.56 -2.23 17.97
N GLY A 253 -20.35 -2.46 19.03
CA GLY A 253 -21.62 -3.20 19.02
C GLY A 253 -21.60 -4.54 19.77
N THR A 254 -20.42 -5.15 19.93
CA THR A 254 -20.24 -6.48 20.53
C THR A 254 -18.92 -6.50 21.30
N VAL A 255 -19.01 -6.70 22.60
CA VAL A 255 -17.89 -6.86 23.54
C VAL A 255 -17.85 -8.34 23.86
N GLY A 256 -16.99 -9.09 23.13
CA GLY A 256 -16.94 -10.55 23.19
C GLY A 256 -15.88 -11.16 22.29
N GLY A 257 -15.65 -12.48 22.45
CA GLY A 257 -14.79 -13.30 21.59
C GLY A 257 -15.38 -13.55 20.20
N ILE A 258 -15.72 -12.48 19.48
CA ILE A 258 -16.47 -12.52 18.22
C ILE A 258 -15.70 -13.31 17.17
N VAL A 259 -16.40 -14.25 16.55
CA VAL A 259 -15.93 -15.00 15.39
C VAL A 259 -17.03 -14.96 14.35
N VAL A 260 -16.70 -14.50 13.14
CA VAL A 260 -17.62 -14.56 12.02
C VAL A 260 -17.04 -15.39 10.90
N ARG A 261 -17.94 -16.06 10.19
CA ARG A 261 -17.65 -16.74 8.93
C ARG A 261 -18.33 -15.97 7.81
N TYR A 262 -17.54 -15.34 6.95
CA TYR A 262 -17.99 -14.53 5.82
C TYR A 262 -17.91 -15.33 4.52
N ASP A 263 -18.92 -15.18 3.66
CA ASP A 263 -18.98 -15.73 2.30
C ASP A 263 -18.90 -14.59 1.28
N GLU A 264 -17.75 -14.43 0.63
CA GLU A 264 -17.47 -13.40 -0.39
C GLU A 264 -18.37 -13.52 -1.62
N SER A 265 -18.78 -14.73 -2.00
CA SER A 265 -19.63 -14.94 -3.18
C SER A 265 -21.04 -14.37 -2.99
N ARG A 266 -21.50 -14.29 -1.73
CA ARG A 266 -22.81 -13.76 -1.32
C ARG A 266 -22.73 -12.42 -0.59
N ARG A 267 -21.54 -12.03 -0.15
CA ARG A 267 -21.27 -10.87 0.71
C ARG A 267 -22.08 -10.89 2.02
N GLN A 268 -22.13 -12.06 2.66
CA GLN A 268 -22.87 -12.28 3.90
C GLN A 268 -21.96 -12.87 4.97
N MET A 269 -22.13 -12.42 6.21
CA MET A 269 -21.48 -13.02 7.39
C MET A 269 -22.48 -13.81 8.22
N ARG A 270 -21.96 -14.85 8.88
CA ARG A 270 -22.64 -15.57 9.96
C ARG A 270 -21.81 -15.40 11.22
N ASP A 271 -22.47 -14.99 12.31
CA ASP A 271 -21.88 -15.02 13.64
C ASP A 271 -21.81 -16.46 14.16
N VAL A 272 -20.62 -16.84 14.62
CA VAL A 272 -20.25 -18.16 15.13
C VAL A 272 -19.36 -18.02 16.37
N GLU A 273 -19.56 -16.95 17.15
CA GLU A 273 -18.88 -16.70 18.41
C GLU A 273 -18.84 -17.93 19.35
N VAL A 274 -17.73 -18.08 20.06
CA VAL A 274 -17.49 -19.21 20.97
C VAL A 274 -18.57 -19.29 22.05
N TRP A 275 -18.94 -18.13 22.59
CA TRP A 275 -19.94 -17.99 23.65
C TRP A 275 -20.60 -16.61 23.54
N PRO A 276 -21.79 -16.51 22.92
CA PRO A 276 -22.43 -15.22 22.64
C PRO A 276 -23.05 -14.63 23.93
N ASP A 277 -22.21 -13.99 24.73
CA ASP A 277 -22.54 -13.30 25.98
C ASP A 277 -22.03 -11.85 25.92
N GLN A 278 -22.66 -10.94 26.64
CA GLN A 278 -22.23 -9.54 26.65
C GLN A 278 -21.14 -9.33 27.71
N GLU A 279 -19.89 -9.14 27.28
CA GLU A 279 -18.73 -9.16 28.18
C GLU A 279 -18.42 -7.82 28.87
N ASN A 280 -19.33 -6.85 28.94
CA ASN A 280 -19.05 -5.61 29.70
C ASN A 280 -19.07 -5.89 31.22
N GLY A 281 -17.99 -5.53 31.92
CA GLY A 281 -17.91 -5.64 33.38
C GLY A 281 -16.60 -6.23 33.88
N PRO A 282 -16.50 -6.56 35.18
CA PRO A 282 -15.31 -7.20 35.72
C PRO A 282 -15.10 -8.59 35.10
N ALA A 283 -13.87 -8.90 34.70
CA ALA A 283 -13.52 -10.18 34.09
C ALA A 283 -13.86 -11.40 34.99
N SER A 284 -13.93 -11.20 36.30
CA SER A 284 -14.31 -12.20 37.30
C SER A 284 -15.76 -12.66 37.22
N GLU A 285 -16.63 -11.90 36.55
CA GLU A 285 -18.04 -12.22 36.37
C GLU A 285 -18.28 -13.03 35.08
N LEU A 286 -17.28 -13.14 34.21
CA LEU A 286 -17.39 -13.79 32.91
C LEU A 286 -17.02 -15.28 32.96
N LYS A 287 -17.75 -16.08 32.18
CA LYS A 287 -17.42 -17.50 31.96
C LYS A 287 -16.12 -17.64 31.17
N TYR A 288 -16.03 -16.94 30.04
CA TYR A 288 -14.83 -16.82 29.22
C TYR A 288 -14.43 -15.36 29.13
N ARG A 289 -13.12 -15.12 29.07
CA ARG A 289 -12.56 -13.77 28.96
C ARG A 289 -11.79 -13.70 27.65
N PHE A 290 -12.13 -12.77 26.80
CA PHE A 290 -11.41 -12.52 25.55
C PHE A 290 -10.73 -11.15 25.62
N ILE A 291 -9.47 -11.08 25.17
CA ILE A 291 -8.79 -9.80 24.98
C ILE A 291 -9.30 -9.14 23.70
N TRP A 292 -9.08 -7.83 23.58
CA TRP A 292 -9.48 -7.02 22.43
C TRP A 292 -9.14 -7.63 21.07
N ASP A 293 -7.94 -8.19 20.92
CA ASP A 293 -7.45 -8.81 19.70
C ASP A 293 -7.32 -10.33 19.85
N ALA A 294 -8.32 -10.96 20.48
CA ALA A 294 -8.37 -12.39 20.77
C ALA A 294 -7.80 -13.25 19.62
N PRO A 295 -6.83 -14.14 19.94
CA PRO A 295 -6.08 -14.85 18.91
C PRO A 295 -6.97 -15.86 18.19
N PHE A 296 -6.76 -15.95 16.89
CA PHE A 296 -7.43 -16.90 16.00
C PHE A 296 -6.37 -17.66 15.20
N HIS A 297 -6.58 -18.95 15.01
CA HIS A 297 -5.73 -19.77 14.15
C HIS A 297 -6.55 -20.76 13.33
N LEU A 298 -6.36 -20.76 12.02
CA LEU A 298 -6.87 -21.78 11.11
C LEU A 298 -5.81 -22.88 10.97
N SER A 299 -6.19 -24.14 11.20
CA SER A 299 -5.25 -25.26 11.16
C SER A 299 -4.62 -25.42 9.78
N PRO A 300 -3.28 -25.56 9.68
CA PRO A 300 -2.62 -25.85 8.42
C PRO A 300 -2.83 -27.30 7.92
N HIS A 301 -3.42 -28.17 8.76
CA HIS A 301 -3.64 -29.60 8.45
C HIS A 301 -5.09 -29.92 8.10
N ASP A 302 -6.03 -29.08 8.50
CA ASP A 302 -7.46 -29.28 8.29
C ASP A 302 -8.18 -27.93 8.20
N HIS A 303 -8.58 -27.55 7.00
CA HIS A 303 -9.22 -26.24 6.75
C HIS A 303 -10.59 -26.07 7.43
N ASN A 304 -11.21 -27.13 7.96
CA ASN A 304 -12.44 -27.00 8.76
C ASN A 304 -12.14 -26.75 10.24
N LYS A 305 -10.88 -26.88 10.67
CA LYS A 305 -10.46 -26.78 12.05
C LYS A 305 -9.91 -25.39 12.37
N VAL A 306 -10.59 -24.70 13.28
CA VAL A 306 -10.20 -23.37 13.76
C VAL A 306 -10.04 -23.37 15.27
N TYR A 307 -9.16 -22.49 15.76
CA TYR A 307 -8.91 -22.28 17.18
C TYR A 307 -9.10 -20.82 17.56
N VAL A 308 -9.65 -20.59 18.76
CA VAL A 308 -9.84 -19.26 19.36
C VAL A 308 -9.42 -19.28 20.82
N GLY A 309 -8.76 -18.22 21.29
CA GLY A 309 -8.22 -18.14 22.65
C GLY A 309 -9.07 -17.26 23.57
N SER A 310 -9.57 -17.85 24.66
CA SER A 310 -9.95 -17.12 25.88
C SER A 310 -8.86 -17.35 26.95
N GLN A 311 -9.20 -17.59 28.22
CA GLN A 311 -8.32 -18.33 29.14
C GLN A 311 -8.14 -19.82 28.78
N TYR A 312 -9.00 -20.34 27.90
CA TYR A 312 -8.96 -21.70 27.34
C TYR A 312 -8.73 -21.64 25.83
N LEU A 313 -8.16 -22.71 25.28
CA LEU A 313 -8.13 -22.92 23.85
C LEU A 313 -9.43 -23.59 23.41
N HIS A 314 -10.19 -22.92 22.54
CA HIS A 314 -11.42 -23.43 21.95
C HIS A 314 -11.15 -23.94 20.55
N GLN A 315 -11.82 -25.02 20.15
CA GLN A 315 -11.72 -25.59 18.81
C GLN A 315 -13.11 -25.78 18.19
N SER A 316 -13.25 -25.46 16.91
CA SER A 316 -14.37 -25.89 16.07
C SER A 316 -13.85 -26.68 14.87
N THR A 317 -14.62 -27.67 14.43
CA THR A 317 -14.36 -28.47 13.21
C THR A 317 -15.57 -28.51 12.26
N ASP A 318 -16.60 -27.71 12.54
CA ASP A 318 -17.92 -27.77 11.88
C ASP A 318 -18.39 -26.40 11.39
N GLY A 319 -17.43 -25.54 11.04
CA GLY A 319 -17.71 -24.19 10.55
C GLY A 319 -18.24 -23.25 11.64
N GLY A 320 -17.85 -23.46 12.90
CA GLY A 320 -18.23 -22.63 14.03
C GLY A 320 -19.65 -22.92 14.56
N GLN A 321 -20.23 -24.06 14.16
CA GLN A 321 -21.54 -24.48 14.65
C GLN A 321 -21.47 -24.94 16.12
N SER A 322 -20.34 -25.51 16.53
CA SER A 322 -20.04 -25.85 17.90
C SER A 322 -18.56 -25.63 18.24
N TRP A 323 -18.29 -25.42 19.52
CA TRP A 323 -16.94 -25.20 20.07
C TRP A 323 -16.66 -26.17 21.22
N GLN A 324 -15.42 -26.65 21.29
CA GLN A 324 -14.93 -27.54 22.35
C GLN A 324 -13.75 -26.88 23.05
N GLU A 325 -13.75 -26.90 24.39
CA GLU A 325 -12.57 -26.57 25.19
C GLU A 325 -11.56 -27.72 25.06
N ILE A 326 -10.35 -27.43 24.58
CA ILE A 326 -9.27 -28.41 24.41
C ILE A 326 -8.06 -28.09 25.29
N SER A 327 -8.22 -27.23 26.30
CA SER A 327 -7.20 -26.97 27.31
C SER A 327 -7.81 -26.74 28.70
N PRO A 328 -7.04 -26.92 29.78
CA PRO A 328 -7.36 -26.29 31.06
C PRO A 328 -7.16 -24.76 30.97
N ASP A 329 -7.36 -24.04 32.07
CA ASP A 329 -6.96 -22.62 32.14
C ASP A 329 -5.43 -22.57 32.10
N VAL A 330 -4.88 -22.08 30.97
CA VAL A 330 -3.45 -22.09 30.68
C VAL A 330 -2.75 -20.79 31.12
N THR A 331 -3.44 -19.95 31.89
CA THR A 331 -2.99 -18.62 32.33
C THR A 331 -2.52 -18.65 33.79
N LEU A 332 -2.02 -17.53 34.33
CA LEU A 332 -1.76 -17.43 35.78
C LEU A 332 -3.05 -17.50 36.60
N ASN A 333 -4.18 -17.13 35.99
CA ASN A 333 -5.50 -17.08 36.60
C ASN A 333 -5.52 -16.30 37.93
N ASP A 334 -4.76 -15.21 38.01
CA ASP A 334 -4.67 -14.37 39.20
C ASP A 334 -5.99 -13.62 39.39
N LYS A 335 -6.82 -14.10 40.33
CA LYS A 335 -8.13 -13.53 40.63
C LYS A 335 -8.07 -12.08 41.09
N SER A 336 -6.95 -11.62 41.64
CA SER A 336 -6.77 -10.22 42.02
C SER A 336 -6.67 -9.29 40.81
N ARG A 337 -6.36 -9.82 39.63
CA ARG A 337 -6.23 -9.10 38.35
C ARG A 337 -7.45 -9.24 37.43
N GLN A 338 -8.48 -9.95 37.87
CA GLN A 338 -9.73 -10.16 37.13
C GLN A 338 -10.86 -9.25 37.63
N GLN A 339 -10.56 -8.31 38.53
CA GLN A 339 -11.53 -7.37 39.07
C GLN A 339 -11.78 -6.21 38.11
N SER A 340 -12.70 -5.32 38.46
CA SER A 340 -12.90 -4.05 37.74
C SER A 340 -11.58 -3.29 37.57
N SER A 341 -11.34 -2.70 36.39
CA SER A 341 -10.08 -2.08 35.96
C SER A 341 -9.52 -1.01 36.91
N GLY A 342 -10.37 -0.43 37.75
CA GLY A 342 -10.00 0.55 38.77
C GLY A 342 -10.18 1.99 38.30
N GLY A 343 -9.56 2.95 39.01
CA GLY A 343 -9.87 4.38 38.83
C GLY A 343 -11.18 4.79 39.50
N LEU A 344 -11.44 6.10 39.61
CA LEU A 344 -12.70 6.61 40.21
C LEU A 344 -13.91 6.24 39.36
N THR A 345 -13.73 6.24 38.04
CA THR A 345 -14.71 5.73 37.07
C THR A 345 -14.05 4.60 36.26
N PRO A 346 -14.51 3.34 36.42
CA PRO A 346 -13.91 2.21 35.74
C PRO A 346 -14.28 2.15 34.25
N ASP A 347 -13.40 1.52 33.47
CA ASP A 347 -13.60 1.18 32.06
C ASP A 347 -13.44 -0.33 31.92
N ASN A 348 -14.49 -1.05 31.51
CA ASN A 348 -14.55 -2.51 31.59
C ASN A 348 -15.19 -3.05 30.31
N ILE A 349 -14.49 -2.90 29.19
CA ILE A 349 -14.99 -3.26 27.86
C ILE A 349 -14.23 -4.42 27.22
N GLY A 350 -13.33 -5.07 27.97
CA GLY A 350 -12.55 -6.23 27.54
C GLY A 350 -11.09 -5.94 27.18
N VAL A 351 -10.72 -4.68 26.90
CA VAL A 351 -9.31 -4.31 26.66
C VAL A 351 -8.44 -4.48 27.92
N GLU A 352 -9.06 -4.44 29.09
CA GLU A 352 -8.38 -4.52 30.38
C GLU A 352 -8.20 -5.95 30.92
N TYR A 353 -8.69 -6.97 30.20
CA TYR A 353 -8.74 -8.34 30.71
C TYR A 353 -7.35 -9.01 30.74
N GLY A 354 -6.87 -9.27 31.95
CA GLY A 354 -5.71 -10.12 32.20
C GLY A 354 -6.06 -11.61 32.26
N SER A 355 -5.03 -12.46 32.24
CA SER A 355 -5.15 -13.91 32.33
C SER A 355 -6.01 -14.51 31.22
N VAL A 356 -5.55 -14.27 29.98
CA VAL A 356 -6.10 -14.81 28.74
C VAL A 356 -4.98 -15.19 27.76
N ILE A 357 -5.28 -16.12 26.85
CA ILE A 357 -4.44 -16.48 25.70
C ILE A 357 -4.43 -15.29 24.72
N HIS A 358 -3.23 -14.92 24.29
CA HIS A 358 -2.96 -13.79 23.39
C HIS A 358 -2.28 -14.23 22.08
N ALA A 359 -1.71 -15.43 22.03
CA ALA A 359 -1.13 -15.99 20.81
C ALA A 359 -1.46 -17.48 20.69
N ILE A 360 -1.79 -17.93 19.47
CA ILE A 360 -2.05 -19.34 19.13
C ILE A 360 -1.32 -19.67 17.84
N ALA A 361 -0.66 -20.83 17.81
CA ALA A 361 -0.16 -21.40 16.55
C ALA A 361 -0.11 -22.93 16.60
N GLU A 362 -0.68 -23.59 15.59
CA GLU A 362 -0.46 -25.01 15.33
C GLU A 362 0.77 -25.19 14.44
N SER A 363 1.63 -26.17 14.75
CA SER A 363 2.81 -26.45 13.94
C SER A 363 2.39 -26.82 12.52
N PRO A 364 2.93 -26.20 11.46
CA PRO A 364 2.67 -26.60 10.08
C PRO A 364 3.31 -27.96 9.74
N LYS A 365 4.19 -28.48 10.60
CA LYS A 365 4.93 -29.73 10.38
C LYS A 365 4.33 -30.94 11.08
N GLN A 366 3.54 -30.74 12.13
CA GLN A 366 2.93 -31.83 12.87
C GLN A 366 1.58 -31.41 13.47
N ALA A 367 0.51 -32.05 13.00
CA ALA A 367 -0.83 -31.87 13.53
C ALA A 367 -0.88 -32.18 15.04
N GLY A 368 -1.64 -31.38 15.78
CA GLY A 368 -1.81 -31.54 17.23
C GLY A 368 -0.64 -31.03 18.09
N VAL A 369 0.42 -30.50 17.47
CA VAL A 369 1.42 -29.68 18.19
C VAL A 369 0.93 -28.24 18.16
N ILE A 370 0.38 -27.77 19.28
CA ILE A 370 -0.22 -26.43 19.38
C ILE A 370 0.47 -25.66 20.50
N TRP A 371 0.84 -24.43 20.20
CA TRP A 371 1.46 -23.50 21.13
C TRP A 371 0.49 -22.39 21.48
N VAL A 372 0.54 -21.97 22.75
CA VAL A 372 -0.20 -20.81 23.24
C VAL A 372 0.71 -19.90 24.06
N GLY A 373 0.52 -18.60 23.89
CA GLY A 373 1.11 -17.54 24.70
C GLY A 373 0.02 -16.73 25.39
N THR A 374 0.24 -16.27 26.62
CA THR A 374 -0.75 -15.50 27.39
C THR A 374 -0.30 -14.06 27.64
N ASN A 375 -1.25 -13.16 27.90
CA ASN A 375 -0.95 -11.76 28.23
C ASN A 375 -0.39 -11.57 29.65
N ASP A 376 -0.37 -12.63 30.45
CA ASP A 376 0.24 -12.66 31.78
C ASP A 376 1.57 -13.43 31.82
N GLY A 377 2.11 -13.79 30.65
CA GLY A 377 3.51 -14.22 30.48
C GLY A 377 3.78 -15.71 30.49
N LEU A 378 2.76 -16.54 30.28
CA LEU A 378 2.92 -17.98 30.16
C LEU A 378 3.03 -18.43 28.70
N VAL A 379 3.91 -19.41 28.48
CA VAL A 379 4.06 -20.16 27.23
C VAL A 379 3.75 -21.63 27.52
N GLN A 380 2.79 -22.20 26.78
CA GLN A 380 2.45 -23.61 26.89
C GLN A 380 2.41 -24.29 25.53
N VAL A 381 2.65 -25.61 25.55
CA VAL A 381 2.59 -26.47 24.37
C VAL A 381 1.82 -27.75 24.67
N THR A 382 0.97 -28.15 23.74
CA THR A 382 0.42 -29.51 23.64
C THR A 382 1.02 -30.19 22.42
N ARG A 383 1.17 -31.51 22.48
CA ARG A 383 1.71 -32.34 21.38
C ARG A 383 0.75 -33.46 20.97
N ASP A 384 -0.45 -33.47 21.54
CA ASP A 384 -1.45 -34.53 21.37
C ASP A 384 -2.85 -33.96 21.08
N GLY A 385 -2.91 -32.73 20.54
CA GLY A 385 -4.15 -32.06 20.17
C GLY A 385 -4.98 -31.57 21.36
N GLY A 386 -4.31 -31.16 22.45
CA GLY A 386 -4.95 -30.55 23.62
C GLY A 386 -5.28 -31.52 24.75
N LYS A 387 -4.97 -32.81 24.63
CA LYS A 387 -5.24 -33.78 25.71
C LYS A 387 -4.33 -33.56 26.91
N THR A 388 -3.07 -33.19 26.66
CA THR A 388 -2.10 -32.81 27.70
C THR A 388 -1.39 -31.51 27.33
N TRP A 389 -1.11 -30.70 28.35
CA TRP A 389 -0.48 -29.39 28.21
C TRP A 389 0.76 -29.31 29.11
N THR A 390 1.84 -28.75 28.57
CA THR A 390 3.09 -28.51 29.29
C THR A 390 3.38 -27.02 29.34
N ASN A 391 3.45 -26.45 30.54
CA ASN A 391 3.94 -25.09 30.75
C ASN A 391 5.47 -25.07 30.69
N VAL A 392 6.01 -24.37 29.69
CA VAL A 392 7.44 -24.31 29.39
C VAL A 392 8.09 -22.98 29.81
N THR A 393 7.30 -22.07 30.39
CA THR A 393 7.72 -20.70 30.76
C THR A 393 8.94 -20.68 31.67
N LYS A 394 8.99 -21.57 32.67
CA LYS A 394 10.10 -21.64 33.64
C LYS A 394 11.45 -21.97 33.01
N ASN A 395 11.45 -22.47 31.77
CA ASN A 395 12.66 -22.83 31.03
C ASN A 395 13.22 -21.63 30.23
N ILE A 396 12.51 -20.50 30.18
CA ILE A 396 12.95 -19.28 29.48
C ILE A 396 13.91 -18.53 30.40
N PRO A 397 15.18 -18.33 30.00
CA PRO A 397 16.18 -17.72 30.86
C PRO A 397 15.90 -16.22 31.06
N ASN A 398 15.96 -15.76 32.32
CA ASN A 398 15.85 -14.35 32.69
C ASN A 398 14.57 -13.63 32.22
N LEU A 399 13.47 -14.36 32.03
CA LEU A 399 12.20 -13.77 31.64
C LEU A 399 11.60 -12.96 32.82
N PRO A 400 11.39 -11.64 32.68
CA PRO A 400 10.67 -10.87 33.69
C PRO A 400 9.20 -11.35 33.80
N PRO A 401 8.52 -11.14 34.95
CA PRO A 401 7.11 -11.48 35.08
C PRO A 401 6.23 -10.49 34.29
N TRP A 402 5.01 -10.92 33.94
CA TRP A 402 3.95 -10.07 33.34
C TRP A 402 4.27 -9.49 31.96
N GLY A 403 5.06 -10.20 31.15
CA GLY A 403 5.21 -9.87 29.73
C GLY A 403 4.09 -10.49 28.91
N THR A 404 3.58 -9.78 27.92
CA THR A 404 2.58 -10.32 27.00
C THR A 404 3.29 -11.16 25.94
N VAL A 405 2.96 -12.46 25.85
CA VAL A 405 3.44 -13.29 24.74
C VAL A 405 2.57 -13.00 23.51
N GLY A 406 2.98 -11.98 22.74
CA GLY A 406 2.21 -11.45 21.61
C GLY A 406 2.29 -12.29 20.33
N ASN A 407 3.33 -13.10 20.17
CA ASN A 407 3.51 -13.93 18.98
C ASN A 407 4.19 -15.27 19.29
N VAL A 408 3.73 -16.33 18.63
CA VAL A 408 4.38 -17.64 18.58
C VAL A 408 4.46 -18.10 17.13
N GLU A 409 5.64 -18.53 16.69
CA GLU A 409 5.94 -19.01 15.34
C GLU A 409 6.58 -20.41 15.43
N PRO A 410 5.79 -21.49 15.39
CA PRO A 410 6.31 -22.84 15.23
C PRO A 410 7.01 -22.96 13.87
N SER A 411 8.16 -23.62 13.85
CA SER A 411 8.98 -23.68 12.63
C SER A 411 8.29 -24.44 11.50
N ARG A 412 8.49 -23.92 10.30
CA ARG A 412 8.14 -24.54 9.01
C ARG A 412 9.16 -25.58 8.58
N HIS A 413 10.31 -25.64 9.24
CA HIS A 413 11.42 -26.52 8.89
C HIS A 413 11.59 -27.70 9.85
N ASP A 414 11.32 -27.50 11.15
CA ASP A 414 11.55 -28.51 12.20
C ASP A 414 10.41 -28.55 13.23
N THR A 415 9.95 -29.73 13.64
CA THR A 415 8.77 -29.87 14.53
C THR A 415 9.01 -29.39 15.97
N GLY A 416 10.25 -29.51 16.47
CA GLY A 416 10.61 -29.10 17.83
C GLY A 416 10.96 -27.61 17.97
N THR A 417 11.10 -26.90 16.84
CA THR A 417 11.54 -25.51 16.82
C THR A 417 10.35 -24.56 16.87
N ALA A 418 10.46 -23.52 17.68
CA ALA A 418 9.53 -22.40 17.70
C ALA A 418 10.24 -21.11 18.10
N TYR A 419 9.71 -19.99 17.64
CA TYR A 419 10.13 -18.64 18.04
C TYR A 419 8.98 -17.93 18.73
N ILE A 420 9.29 -17.06 19.70
CA ILE A 420 8.30 -16.24 20.39
C ILE A 420 8.78 -14.80 20.53
N THR A 421 7.85 -13.85 20.57
CA THR A 421 8.10 -12.50 21.09
C THR A 421 7.40 -12.34 22.45
N VAL A 422 8.00 -11.55 23.33
CA VAL A 422 7.38 -11.19 24.62
C VAL A 422 7.50 -9.68 24.81
N ASP A 423 6.37 -9.02 25.03
CA ASP A 423 6.29 -7.58 25.15
C ASP A 423 6.08 -7.16 26.61
N PHE A 424 6.99 -6.33 27.13
CA PHE A 424 6.94 -5.83 28.50
C PHE A 424 6.61 -4.33 28.59
N HIS A 425 6.17 -3.68 27.50
CA HIS A 425 5.97 -2.24 27.49
C HIS A 425 4.90 -1.79 28.50
N GLN A 426 3.88 -2.63 28.72
CA GLN A 426 2.80 -2.39 29.68
C GLN A 426 3.28 -2.43 31.15
N VAL A 427 4.42 -3.07 31.42
CA VAL A 427 5.07 -3.11 32.76
C VAL A 427 6.38 -2.31 32.80
N ASN A 428 6.46 -1.28 31.95
CA ASN A 428 7.53 -0.30 31.93
C ASN A 428 8.93 -0.82 31.49
N ASN A 429 9.00 -1.88 30.67
CA ASN A 429 10.25 -2.29 30.02
C ASN A 429 10.11 -2.26 28.48
N ARG A 430 11.06 -1.67 27.76
CA ARG A 430 11.00 -1.44 26.30
C ARG A 430 12.08 -2.20 25.53
N ASP A 431 12.81 -3.07 26.21
CA ASP A 431 13.82 -3.93 25.59
C ASP A 431 13.18 -4.94 24.63
N PRO A 432 13.88 -5.36 23.57
CA PRO A 432 13.43 -6.44 22.70
C PRO A 432 13.56 -7.79 23.42
N PHE A 433 12.51 -8.60 23.39
CA PHE A 433 12.55 -9.99 23.83
C PHE A 433 12.02 -10.91 22.73
N VAL A 434 12.95 -11.65 22.12
CA VAL A 434 12.68 -12.67 21.11
C VAL A 434 13.43 -13.93 21.51
N TYR A 435 12.74 -15.06 21.60
CA TYR A 435 13.35 -16.31 22.01
C TYR A 435 13.14 -17.41 20.97
N LYS A 436 14.07 -18.35 20.94
CA LYS A 436 14.02 -19.57 20.13
C LYS A 436 14.13 -20.81 21.01
N THR A 437 13.33 -21.82 20.71
CA THR A 437 13.51 -23.19 21.19
C THR A 437 13.70 -24.14 20.02
N MET A 438 14.31 -25.31 20.25
CA MET A 438 14.47 -26.39 19.26
C MET A 438 13.99 -27.76 19.81
N ASP A 439 13.42 -27.77 21.01
CA ASP A 439 13.13 -28.98 21.78
C ASP A 439 11.75 -28.91 22.46
N PHE A 440 10.76 -28.30 21.79
CA PHE A 440 9.41 -28.10 22.31
C PHE A 440 9.39 -27.31 23.63
N GLY A 441 10.32 -26.36 23.80
CA GLY A 441 10.36 -25.44 24.93
C GLY A 441 11.08 -26.01 26.16
N ALA A 442 11.78 -27.13 26.06
CA ALA A 442 12.61 -27.64 27.15
C ALA A 442 13.82 -26.73 27.41
N SER A 443 14.31 -26.03 26.39
CA SER A 443 15.31 -24.96 26.50
C SER A 443 15.02 -23.81 25.53
N TRP A 444 15.48 -22.60 25.90
CA TRP A 444 15.30 -21.38 25.12
C TRP A 444 16.58 -20.56 25.03
N LYS A 445 16.75 -19.85 23.90
CA LYS A 445 17.83 -18.89 23.66
C LYS A 445 17.24 -17.53 23.32
N LEU A 446 17.72 -16.47 23.98
CA LEU A 446 17.42 -15.08 23.60
C LEU A 446 18.16 -14.75 22.29
N ILE A 447 17.44 -14.25 21.29
CA ILE A 447 17.93 -14.02 19.93
C ILE A 447 17.66 -12.58 19.50
N THR A 448 18.25 -11.60 20.20
CA THR A 448 17.99 -10.16 19.99
C THR A 448 19.24 -9.35 19.64
N ASN A 449 20.37 -10.02 19.42
CA ASN A 449 21.62 -9.36 19.06
C ASN A 449 21.50 -8.62 17.71
N GLY A 450 22.01 -7.40 17.64
CA GLY A 450 21.84 -6.49 16.50
C GLY A 450 20.62 -5.57 16.57
N ILE A 451 19.70 -5.81 17.50
CA ILE A 451 18.56 -4.90 17.78
C ILE A 451 19.00 -3.88 18.85
N PRO A 452 18.81 -2.57 18.63
CA PRO A 452 19.16 -1.57 19.62
C PRO A 452 18.22 -1.63 20.83
N HIS A 453 18.66 -1.18 22.00
CA HIS A 453 17.84 -1.04 23.21
C HIS A 453 17.36 0.41 23.35
N THR A 454 16.11 0.69 22.98
CA THR A 454 15.52 2.03 22.96
C THR A 454 14.06 1.97 23.44
N MET A 455 13.43 3.14 23.58
CA MET A 455 12.00 3.23 23.91
C MET A 455 11.08 2.64 22.84
N LEU A 456 11.59 2.29 21.66
CA LEU A 456 10.84 1.79 20.51
C LEU A 456 11.36 0.44 20.01
N SER A 457 12.01 -0.36 20.87
CA SER A 457 12.68 -1.59 20.48
C SER A 457 11.91 -2.88 20.76
N TYR A 458 10.82 -2.81 21.52
CA TYR A 458 10.05 -4.00 21.88
C TYR A 458 9.47 -4.68 20.63
N ALA A 459 9.40 -6.01 20.72
CA ALA A 459 9.16 -6.90 19.60
C ALA A 459 7.70 -7.37 19.57
N HIS A 460 7.08 -7.29 18.39
CA HIS A 460 5.68 -7.63 18.19
C HIS A 460 5.52 -8.99 17.52
N CYS A 461 6.20 -9.23 16.39
CA CYS A 461 5.96 -10.41 15.57
C CYS A 461 7.26 -10.94 14.93
N VAL A 462 7.56 -12.23 15.13
CA VAL A 462 8.62 -12.94 14.43
C VAL A 462 8.02 -13.88 13.38
N ARG A 463 8.65 -13.97 12.20
CA ARG A 463 8.25 -14.88 11.12
C ARG A 463 9.43 -15.61 10.56
N GLU A 464 9.29 -16.92 10.38
CA GLU A 464 10.26 -17.74 9.70
C GLU A 464 9.96 -17.80 8.20
N ASP A 465 10.98 -17.62 7.36
CA ASP A 465 10.81 -17.76 5.93
C ASP A 465 10.42 -19.21 5.56
N PRO A 466 9.36 -19.41 4.77
CA PRO A 466 8.84 -20.74 4.46
C PRO A 466 9.77 -21.57 3.58
N VAL A 467 10.74 -20.95 2.88
CA VAL A 467 11.63 -21.61 1.93
C VAL A 467 13.05 -21.74 2.48
N LYS A 468 13.56 -20.70 3.12
CA LYS A 468 14.95 -20.60 3.59
C LYS A 468 15.04 -20.78 5.10
N ARG A 469 15.46 -21.96 5.55
CA ARG A 469 15.80 -22.21 6.96
C ARG A 469 16.80 -21.16 7.49
N GLY A 470 16.51 -20.61 8.67
CA GLY A 470 17.33 -19.61 9.36
C GLY A 470 17.15 -18.17 8.86
N LEU A 471 16.34 -17.93 7.81
CA LEU A 471 15.94 -16.58 7.44
C LEU A 471 14.70 -16.18 8.24
N LEU A 472 14.81 -15.14 9.06
CA LEU A 472 13.74 -14.64 9.92
C LEU A 472 13.45 -13.16 9.65
N TYR A 473 12.20 -12.76 9.83
CA TYR A 473 11.75 -11.38 9.80
C TYR A 473 11.15 -11.01 11.16
N LEU A 474 11.38 -9.77 11.62
CA LEU A 474 10.90 -9.29 12.92
C LEU A 474 10.27 -7.91 12.81
N GLY A 475 9.03 -7.78 13.26
CA GLY A 475 8.34 -6.51 13.49
C GLY A 475 8.57 -6.00 14.91
N THR A 476 8.92 -4.73 15.04
CA THR A 476 9.14 -4.02 16.31
C THR A 476 8.30 -2.75 16.36
N GLU A 477 8.31 -2.04 17.49
CA GLU A 477 7.61 -0.76 17.65
C GLU A 477 8.04 0.33 16.65
N ASN A 478 9.19 0.19 15.99
CA ASN A 478 9.68 1.22 15.07
C ASN A 478 10.03 0.74 13.66
N GLY A 479 9.90 -0.56 13.35
CA GLY A 479 10.33 -1.05 12.05
C GLY A 479 10.50 -2.56 11.94
N VAL A 480 11.11 -2.96 10.82
CA VAL A 480 11.35 -4.36 10.45
C VAL A 480 12.84 -4.69 10.49
N TYR A 481 13.16 -5.87 10.98
CA TYR A 481 14.50 -6.46 10.96
C TYR A 481 14.49 -7.79 10.21
N VAL A 482 15.66 -8.17 9.69
CA VAL A 482 15.93 -9.48 9.08
C VAL A 482 17.15 -10.13 9.73
N SER A 483 17.09 -11.43 9.91
CA SER A 483 18.20 -12.27 10.35
C SER A 483 18.46 -13.35 9.30
N PHE A 484 19.73 -13.57 8.95
CA PHE A 484 20.14 -14.63 8.00
C PHE A 484 20.75 -15.86 8.69
N ASP A 485 20.80 -15.85 10.02
CA ASP A 485 21.50 -16.82 10.86
C ASP A 485 20.63 -17.26 12.05
N ASP A 486 19.34 -17.43 11.78
CA ASP A 486 18.41 -18.11 12.71
C ASP A 486 18.21 -17.37 14.04
N GLY A 487 18.30 -16.03 13.98
CA GLY A 487 18.07 -15.08 15.06
C GLY A 487 19.35 -14.63 15.77
N ASP A 488 20.51 -15.18 15.41
CA ASP A 488 21.77 -14.88 16.09
C ASP A 488 22.24 -13.44 15.85
N ASN A 489 21.95 -12.85 14.69
CA ASN A 489 22.19 -11.45 14.37
C ASN A 489 21.05 -10.86 13.53
N TRP A 490 20.51 -9.73 14.00
CA TRP A 490 19.50 -8.95 13.28
C TRP A 490 20.10 -7.71 12.65
N GLN A 491 19.56 -7.34 11.48
CA GLN A 491 19.86 -6.07 10.81
C GLN A 491 18.57 -5.41 10.31
N PRO A 492 18.52 -4.07 10.21
CA PRO A 492 17.33 -3.36 9.73
C PRO A 492 16.95 -3.76 8.30
N LEU A 493 15.64 -3.92 8.05
CA LEU A 493 15.01 -4.11 6.74
C LEU A 493 14.00 -2.96 6.48
N GLN A 494 14.42 -1.71 6.73
CA GLN A 494 13.50 -0.56 6.70
C GLN A 494 13.21 -0.06 5.27
N MET A 495 14.24 0.04 4.40
CA MET A 495 14.11 0.56 3.03
C MET A 495 13.29 1.86 2.96
N ASN A 496 12.17 1.89 2.23
CA ASN A 496 11.26 3.03 2.10
C ASN A 496 10.02 2.95 3.01
N LEU A 497 9.89 1.91 3.84
CA LEU A 497 8.85 1.84 4.86
C LEU A 497 9.09 2.99 5.86
N PRO A 498 8.10 3.87 6.14
CA PRO A 498 8.23 4.83 7.21
C PRO A 498 8.32 4.13 8.56
N HIS A 499 9.15 4.65 9.47
CA HIS A 499 9.21 4.18 10.85
C HIS A 499 7.82 4.23 11.51
N ALA A 500 7.34 3.08 11.96
CA ALA A 500 6.03 2.86 12.57
C ALA A 500 6.04 1.52 13.33
N PRO A 501 5.09 1.29 14.26
CA PRO A 501 4.93 -0.01 14.87
C PRO A 501 4.50 -1.04 13.83
N VAL A 502 5.20 -2.18 13.81
CA VAL A 502 4.93 -3.30 12.91
C VAL A 502 4.40 -4.46 13.74
N TYR A 503 3.08 -4.61 13.76
CA TYR A 503 2.38 -5.58 14.60
C TYR A 503 2.34 -6.97 13.99
N TRP A 504 2.32 -7.09 12.66
CA TRP A 504 2.20 -8.40 12.02
C TRP A 504 2.89 -8.48 10.66
N LEU A 505 3.37 -9.68 10.36
CA LEU A 505 4.09 -10.02 9.14
C LEU A 505 3.53 -11.34 8.58
N VAL A 506 3.42 -11.44 7.26
CA VAL A 506 3.13 -12.70 6.55
C VAL A 506 3.91 -12.78 5.25
N VAL A 507 4.45 -13.95 4.94
CA VAL A 507 5.09 -14.22 3.65
C VAL A 507 4.07 -14.87 2.73
N GLN A 508 3.73 -14.23 1.61
CA GLN A 508 2.92 -14.83 0.56
C GLN A 508 3.81 -15.74 -0.29
N GLU A 509 3.57 -17.04 -0.26
CA GLU A 509 4.52 -18.05 -0.74
C GLU A 509 4.61 -18.19 -2.26
N GLN A 510 3.56 -17.83 -3.01
CA GLN A 510 3.54 -17.94 -4.47
C GLN A 510 4.23 -16.76 -5.16
N PHE A 511 4.07 -15.57 -4.60
CA PHE A 511 4.69 -14.34 -5.08
C PHE A 511 6.04 -14.08 -4.40
N ASN A 512 6.32 -14.72 -3.26
CA ASN A 512 7.47 -14.43 -2.40
C ASN A 512 7.42 -13.01 -1.81
N ASP A 513 6.23 -12.48 -1.52
CA ASP A 513 6.11 -11.13 -0.97
C ASP A 513 6.07 -11.17 0.56
N LEU A 514 6.70 -10.20 1.22
CA LEU A 514 6.53 -9.98 2.66
C LEU A 514 5.50 -8.85 2.86
N VAL A 515 4.33 -9.21 3.36
CA VAL A 515 3.24 -8.28 3.66
C VAL A 515 3.31 -7.86 5.13
N ILE A 516 3.19 -6.56 5.38
CA ILE A 516 3.51 -5.89 6.64
C ILE A 516 2.28 -5.10 7.10
N ALA A 517 1.77 -5.40 8.30
CA ALA A 517 0.76 -4.62 8.99
C ALA A 517 1.42 -3.58 9.90
N THR A 518 1.00 -2.33 9.79
CA THR A 518 1.55 -1.24 10.60
C THR A 518 0.47 -0.52 11.39
N TYR A 519 0.87 0.10 12.50
CA TYR A 519 0.02 1.08 13.18
C TYR A 519 0.28 2.47 12.61
N GLY A 520 -0.65 2.96 11.79
CA GLY A 520 -0.63 4.33 11.29
C GLY A 520 -0.01 4.52 9.91
N ARG A 521 0.39 3.44 9.21
CA ARG A 521 0.91 3.50 7.82
C ARG A 521 0.23 2.49 6.87
N GLY A 522 -0.81 1.80 7.31
CA GLY A 522 -1.53 0.81 6.52
C GLY A 522 -0.72 -0.45 6.21
N ALA A 523 -1.10 -1.13 5.12
CA ALA A 523 -0.43 -2.34 4.66
C ALA A 523 0.72 -1.99 3.69
N TRP A 524 1.87 -2.61 3.89
CA TRP A 524 3.03 -2.49 3.00
C TRP A 524 3.42 -3.85 2.46
N ILE A 525 3.93 -3.89 1.23
CA ILE A 525 4.37 -5.12 0.58
C ILE A 525 5.82 -4.92 0.14
N LEU A 526 6.74 -5.69 0.72
CA LEU A 526 8.06 -5.89 0.12
C LEU A 526 7.91 -6.95 -0.96
N ASP A 527 7.81 -6.49 -2.19
CA ASP A 527 7.74 -7.37 -3.35
C ASP A 527 8.97 -8.27 -3.39
N ASP A 528 8.78 -9.57 -3.50
CA ASP A 528 9.81 -10.57 -3.80
C ASP A 528 11.03 -10.57 -2.86
N VAL A 529 10.98 -11.39 -1.82
CA VAL A 529 12.06 -11.69 -0.87
C VAL A 529 13.09 -12.69 -1.40
N THR A 530 12.95 -13.18 -2.63
CA THR A 530 13.91 -14.14 -3.23
C THR A 530 15.37 -13.69 -3.13
N PRO A 531 15.71 -12.40 -3.38
CA PRO A 531 17.08 -11.94 -3.21
C PRO A 531 17.62 -12.11 -1.79
N LEU A 532 16.77 -11.98 -0.75
CA LEU A 532 17.18 -12.21 0.64
C LEU A 532 17.47 -13.70 0.88
N ARG A 533 16.67 -14.61 0.31
CA ARG A 533 16.88 -16.07 0.44
C ARG A 533 18.18 -16.55 -0.20
N GLU A 534 18.57 -15.92 -1.30
CA GLU A 534 19.78 -16.24 -2.07
C GLU A 534 21.02 -15.47 -1.59
N LEU A 535 20.87 -14.45 -0.75
CA LEU A 535 21.98 -13.64 -0.26
C LEU A 535 22.90 -14.46 0.65
N THR A 536 24.05 -14.86 0.12
CA THR A 536 25.09 -15.59 0.84
C THR A 536 26.40 -14.80 0.83
N GLN A 537 27.35 -15.18 1.68
CA GLN A 537 28.70 -14.62 1.63
C GLN A 537 29.37 -14.81 0.26
N GLN A 538 29.05 -15.89 -0.46
CA GLN A 538 29.54 -16.08 -1.82
C GLN A 538 28.97 -15.03 -2.78
N VAL A 539 27.67 -14.75 -2.71
CA VAL A 539 26.99 -13.73 -3.53
C VAL A 539 27.52 -12.33 -3.21
N LEU A 540 27.69 -12.00 -1.92
CA LEU A 540 28.23 -10.70 -1.49
C LEU A 540 29.67 -10.48 -1.95
N ASN A 541 30.47 -11.55 -2.03
CA ASN A 541 31.87 -11.47 -2.44
C ASN A 541 32.09 -11.53 -3.96
N ALA A 542 31.09 -11.95 -4.74
CA ALA A 542 31.13 -11.97 -6.20
C ALA A 542 31.05 -10.55 -6.79
N ASP A 543 31.76 -10.29 -7.90
CA ASP A 543 31.76 -8.97 -8.56
C ASP A 543 30.34 -8.52 -8.94
N ALA A 544 29.54 -9.45 -9.46
CA ALA A 544 28.12 -9.30 -9.70
C ALA A 544 27.39 -10.65 -9.55
N HIS A 545 26.10 -10.60 -9.25
CA HIS A 545 25.23 -11.78 -9.19
C HIS A 545 23.84 -11.46 -9.72
N LEU A 546 23.33 -12.25 -10.66
CA LEU A 546 21.95 -12.17 -11.17
C LEU A 546 21.10 -13.23 -10.46
N PHE A 547 20.16 -12.78 -9.63
CA PHE A 547 19.25 -13.64 -8.89
C PHE A 547 18.23 -14.27 -9.85
N ALA A 548 17.73 -15.46 -9.51
CA ALA A 548 16.67 -16.08 -10.30
C ALA A 548 15.39 -15.23 -10.20
N PRO A 549 14.83 -14.74 -11.32
CA PRO A 549 13.62 -13.95 -11.28
C PRO A 549 12.40 -14.85 -11.04
N ARG A 550 11.47 -14.39 -10.19
CA ARG A 550 10.16 -15.06 -10.03
C ARG A 550 9.37 -15.03 -11.35
N PRO A 551 8.43 -15.96 -11.57
CA PRO A 551 7.51 -15.87 -12.71
C PRO A 551 6.76 -14.53 -12.72
N ALA A 552 6.55 -13.96 -13.91
CA ALA A 552 5.82 -12.71 -14.09
C ALA A 552 4.52 -12.95 -14.84
N TYR A 553 3.42 -12.38 -14.37
CA TYR A 553 2.12 -12.46 -15.05
C TYR A 553 1.97 -11.33 -16.05
N ARG A 554 1.53 -11.67 -17.28
CA ARG A 554 1.12 -10.71 -18.31
C ARG A 554 -0.29 -10.20 -18.01
N PHE A 555 -0.49 -9.55 -16.87
CA PHE A 555 -1.80 -9.05 -16.46
C PHE A 555 -2.39 -8.07 -17.47
N ARG A 556 -3.71 -8.13 -17.61
CA ARG A 556 -4.52 -7.22 -18.39
C ARG A 556 -5.29 -6.26 -17.50
N ALA A 557 -5.43 -5.03 -17.99
CA ALA A 557 -6.19 -4.00 -17.29
C ALA A 557 -7.65 -4.42 -17.07
N ILE A 558 -8.16 -4.12 -15.89
CA ILE A 558 -9.59 -4.18 -15.58
C ILE A 558 -10.20 -2.78 -15.55
N THR A 559 -11.52 -2.69 -15.59
CA THR A 559 -12.25 -1.43 -15.48
C THR A 559 -12.15 -0.85 -14.07
N SER A 560 -11.97 0.47 -13.96
CA SER A 560 -11.88 1.18 -12.68
C SER A 560 -13.22 1.19 -11.91
N PRO A 561 -13.19 1.05 -10.57
CA PRO A 561 -14.38 1.26 -9.73
C PRO A 561 -14.71 2.75 -9.59
N ALA A 562 -15.91 3.05 -9.08
CA ALA A 562 -16.28 4.41 -8.71
C ALA A 562 -15.43 4.88 -7.51
N THR A 563 -14.76 6.03 -7.66
CA THR A 563 -13.82 6.55 -6.66
C THR A 563 -13.94 8.08 -6.56
N PRO A 564 -13.67 8.67 -5.38
CA PRO A 564 -13.55 10.12 -5.26
C PRO A 564 -12.40 10.65 -6.13
N TYR A 565 -12.56 11.88 -6.64
CA TYR A 565 -11.45 12.61 -7.24
C TYR A 565 -10.47 13.02 -6.13
N ASP A 566 -9.16 12.93 -6.38
CA ASP A 566 -8.08 13.28 -5.44
C ASP A 566 -8.17 12.59 -4.06
N ASP A 567 -8.44 11.29 -4.03
CA ASP A 567 -8.48 10.52 -2.78
C ASP A 567 -7.07 10.38 -2.16
N PRO A 568 -6.81 10.96 -0.98
CA PRO A 568 -5.49 10.89 -0.34
C PRO A 568 -5.21 9.52 0.31
N THR A 569 -6.16 8.58 0.24
CA THR A 569 -6.03 7.21 0.75
C THR A 569 -5.71 6.19 -0.35
N ILE A 570 -5.36 6.67 -1.55
CA ILE A 570 -5.00 5.82 -2.68
C ILE A 570 -3.69 5.05 -2.40
N GLY A 571 -3.72 3.73 -2.60
CA GLY A 571 -2.54 2.88 -2.47
C GLY A 571 -1.70 2.85 -3.75
N GLU A 572 -0.45 2.45 -3.62
CA GLU A 572 0.49 2.27 -4.74
C GLU A 572 0.45 0.82 -5.24
N ASN A 573 0.43 0.60 -6.56
CA ASN A 573 0.69 -0.74 -7.13
C ASN A 573 2.19 -0.99 -7.25
N ALA A 574 2.58 -2.27 -7.17
CA ALA A 574 3.88 -2.71 -7.64
C ALA A 574 4.11 -2.31 -9.12
N PRO A 575 5.35 -1.97 -9.53
CA PRO A 575 5.66 -1.72 -10.94
C PRO A 575 5.28 -2.92 -11.82
N TYR A 576 4.58 -2.64 -12.94
CA TYR A 576 4.13 -3.69 -13.85
C TYR A 576 5.30 -4.47 -14.47
N GLY A 577 5.19 -5.80 -14.44
CA GLY A 577 6.04 -6.71 -15.21
C GLY A 577 6.95 -7.59 -14.35
N ALA A 578 8.12 -7.93 -14.88
CA ALA A 578 9.08 -8.80 -14.23
C ALA A 578 10.14 -7.99 -13.47
N GLY A 579 10.21 -8.18 -12.15
CA GLY A 579 11.32 -7.69 -11.33
C GLY A 579 12.58 -8.51 -11.58
N ILE A 580 13.66 -7.84 -11.97
CA ILE A 580 14.97 -8.44 -12.25
C ILE A 580 15.93 -7.93 -11.19
N ASN A 581 16.36 -8.83 -10.31
CA ASN A 581 17.21 -8.50 -9.18
C ASN A 581 18.66 -8.86 -9.48
N TYR A 582 19.61 -7.99 -9.11
CA TYR A 582 21.03 -8.30 -9.16
C TYR A 582 21.82 -7.57 -8.08
N HIS A 583 22.94 -8.15 -7.65
CA HIS A 583 23.87 -7.56 -6.69
C HIS A 583 25.16 -7.13 -7.39
N LEU A 584 25.70 -5.98 -6.99
CA LEU A 584 27.03 -5.49 -7.39
C LEU A 584 27.88 -5.27 -6.14
N LYS A 585 29.05 -5.92 -6.06
CA LYS A 585 29.98 -5.70 -4.93
C LYS A 585 30.60 -4.31 -4.93
N SER A 586 30.86 -3.76 -6.12
CA SER A 586 31.45 -2.44 -6.31
C SER A 586 30.92 -1.79 -7.58
N ALA A 587 31.13 -0.48 -7.74
CA ALA A 587 30.68 0.23 -8.92
C ALA A 587 31.51 -0.19 -10.16
N PRO A 588 30.90 -0.75 -11.22
CA PRO A 588 31.63 -1.17 -12.40
C PRO A 588 32.10 0.02 -13.24
N SER A 589 33.22 -0.13 -13.94
CA SER A 589 33.79 0.90 -14.83
C SER A 589 33.03 1.08 -16.16
N GLY A 590 32.20 0.10 -16.53
CA GLY A 590 31.38 0.10 -17.76
C GLY A 590 29.87 0.22 -17.49
N SER A 591 29.08 0.09 -18.56
CA SER A 591 27.62 0.00 -18.47
C SER A 591 27.18 -1.31 -17.83
N VAL A 592 26.06 -1.27 -17.11
CA VAL A 592 25.32 -2.45 -16.66
C VAL A 592 24.09 -2.55 -17.54
N THR A 593 23.97 -3.63 -18.30
CA THR A 593 22.85 -3.84 -19.23
C THR A 593 22.15 -5.15 -18.96
N ILE A 594 20.83 -5.14 -19.04
CA ILE A 594 19.97 -6.31 -18.90
C ILE A 594 19.30 -6.55 -20.24
N THR A 595 19.65 -7.65 -20.89
CA THR A 595 19.08 -8.07 -22.17
C THR A 595 18.08 -9.20 -21.93
N ILE A 596 16.87 -9.02 -22.43
CA ILE A 596 15.83 -10.04 -22.45
C ILE A 596 15.84 -10.71 -23.81
N GLN A 597 15.92 -12.03 -23.83
CA GLN A 597 15.90 -12.84 -25.04
C GLN A 597 14.72 -13.80 -25.03
N ASP A 598 14.11 -13.99 -26.20
CA ASP A 598 13.07 -15.01 -26.38
C ASP A 598 13.65 -16.43 -26.39
N ALA A 599 12.78 -17.44 -26.53
CA ALA A 599 13.19 -18.84 -26.60
C ALA A 599 14.10 -19.18 -27.81
N LYS A 600 14.21 -18.29 -28.81
CA LYS A 600 15.09 -18.43 -29.99
C LYS A 600 16.41 -17.68 -29.81
N GLY A 601 16.62 -17.01 -28.68
CA GLY A 601 17.80 -16.17 -28.43
C GLY A 601 17.73 -14.78 -29.05
N GLN A 602 16.59 -14.38 -29.63
CA GLN A 602 16.41 -13.06 -30.21
C GLN A 602 16.22 -12.03 -29.10
N THR A 603 16.87 -10.87 -29.24
CA THR A 603 16.74 -9.79 -28.26
C THR A 603 15.35 -9.16 -28.35
N VAL A 604 14.59 -9.25 -27.26
CA VAL A 604 13.27 -8.65 -27.08
C VAL A 604 13.41 -7.22 -26.57
N ARG A 605 14.23 -7.03 -25.52
CA ARG A 605 14.42 -5.75 -24.85
C ARG A 605 15.83 -5.65 -24.29
N THR A 606 16.41 -4.47 -24.30
CA THR A 606 17.59 -4.14 -23.48
C THR A 606 17.22 -3.01 -22.53
N LEU A 607 17.63 -3.14 -21.27
CA LEU A 607 17.39 -2.19 -20.19
C LEU A 607 18.74 -1.78 -19.59
N ASP A 608 18.83 -0.53 -19.15
CA ASP A 608 19.98 -0.04 -18.38
C ASP A 608 19.78 -0.36 -16.90
N GLY A 609 20.86 -0.77 -16.22
CA GLY A 609 20.88 -1.04 -14.79
C GLY A 609 21.63 0.05 -14.00
N PRO A 610 21.21 0.34 -12.76
CA PRO A 610 22.04 1.06 -11.79
C PRO A 610 23.46 0.49 -11.66
N ARG A 611 24.40 1.37 -11.28
CA ARG A 611 25.84 1.04 -11.18
C ARG A 611 26.40 1.19 -9.76
N THR A 612 25.57 1.55 -8.79
CA THR A 612 26.03 1.68 -7.40
C THR A 612 26.27 0.31 -6.77
N PRO A 613 27.13 0.17 -5.75
CA PRO A 613 27.24 -1.08 -5.01
C PRO A 613 25.93 -1.44 -4.29
N GLY A 614 25.65 -2.73 -4.13
CA GLY A 614 24.48 -3.25 -3.41
C GLY A 614 23.49 -4.02 -4.29
N LEU A 615 22.32 -4.29 -3.72
CA LEU A 615 21.21 -4.98 -4.38
C LEU A 615 20.38 -3.98 -5.20
N HIS A 616 20.06 -4.36 -6.44
CA HIS A 616 19.27 -3.58 -7.38
C HIS A 616 18.09 -4.39 -7.89
N ARG A 617 16.99 -3.68 -8.18
CA ARG A 617 15.84 -4.22 -8.91
C ARG A 617 15.53 -3.33 -10.11
N VAL A 618 15.43 -3.95 -11.27
CA VAL A 618 15.00 -3.30 -12.52
C VAL A 618 13.79 -4.05 -13.05
N TYR A 619 12.78 -3.33 -13.55
CA TYR A 619 11.57 -3.95 -14.06
C TYR A 619 11.58 -4.01 -15.58
N TRP A 620 11.33 -5.20 -16.13
CA TRP A 620 10.92 -5.35 -17.52
C TRP A 620 9.40 -5.34 -17.59
N ASP A 621 8.83 -4.32 -18.24
CA ASP A 621 7.38 -4.14 -18.42
C ASP A 621 6.72 -5.16 -19.36
N LEU A 622 7.43 -6.26 -19.64
CA LEU A 622 7.05 -7.35 -20.54
C LEU A 622 6.85 -6.92 -21.99
N ARG A 623 7.30 -5.71 -22.38
CA ARG A 623 7.22 -5.25 -23.78
C ARG A 623 8.57 -5.32 -24.46
N ASP A 624 8.54 -5.50 -25.77
CA ASP A 624 9.74 -5.37 -26.58
C ASP A 624 10.14 -3.89 -26.77
N THR A 625 11.15 -3.68 -27.60
CA THR A 625 11.57 -2.33 -27.98
C THR A 625 10.47 -1.64 -28.78
N ALA A 626 10.12 -0.42 -28.36
CA ALA A 626 9.10 0.37 -29.04
C ALA A 626 9.49 0.66 -30.50
N SER A 627 8.50 0.74 -31.37
CA SER A 627 8.69 1.15 -32.77
C SER A 627 9.34 2.52 -32.87
N ARG A 628 9.88 2.82 -34.06
CA ARG A 628 10.47 4.13 -34.33
C ARG A 628 9.42 5.22 -34.27
N ARG A 629 9.90 6.44 -33.99
CA ARG A 629 9.08 7.65 -33.94
C ARG A 629 9.43 8.58 -35.10
N VAL A 630 8.44 9.38 -35.49
CA VAL A 630 8.65 10.48 -36.43
C VAL A 630 9.57 11.52 -35.79
N ALA A 631 10.60 11.92 -36.51
CA ALA A 631 11.55 12.95 -36.15
C ALA A 631 11.29 14.18 -37.04
N PHE A 632 10.42 15.07 -36.56
CA PHE A 632 10.05 16.30 -37.27
C PHE A 632 11.23 17.28 -37.29
N ARG A 633 11.77 17.54 -38.48
CA ARG A 633 12.92 18.42 -38.75
C ARG A 633 12.54 19.72 -39.45
N THR A 634 11.25 19.90 -39.72
CA THR A 634 10.69 21.10 -40.32
C THR A 634 9.64 21.74 -39.41
N SER A 635 9.49 23.07 -39.53
CA SER A 635 8.39 23.78 -38.88
C SER A 635 7.03 23.29 -39.41
N PRO A 636 5.98 23.26 -38.57
CA PRO A 636 4.65 22.92 -39.03
C PRO A 636 4.19 23.88 -40.15
N LEU A 637 3.40 23.36 -41.08
CA LEU A 637 2.80 24.20 -42.12
C LEU A 637 1.88 25.23 -41.49
N TYR A 638 2.02 26.49 -41.93
CA TYR A 638 1.25 27.65 -41.44
C TYR A 638 1.51 28.06 -39.99
N ALA A 639 2.58 27.53 -39.35
CA ALA A 639 3.03 27.97 -38.03
C ALA A 639 4.57 28.15 -38.00
N PRO A 640 5.14 29.06 -38.82
CA PRO A 640 6.59 29.25 -38.95
C PRO A 640 7.27 29.73 -37.64
N GLU A 641 6.51 30.25 -36.70
CA GLU A 641 6.97 30.62 -35.36
C GLU A 641 7.38 29.41 -34.51
N ILE A 642 6.88 28.21 -34.83
CA ILE A 642 7.29 26.96 -34.18
C ILE A 642 8.54 26.42 -34.88
N ARG A 643 9.70 26.63 -34.24
CA ARG A 643 11.01 26.25 -34.77
C ARG A 643 11.47 24.90 -34.23
N VAL A 644 12.36 24.23 -34.99
CA VAL A 644 13.12 23.08 -34.48
C VAL A 644 14.07 23.53 -33.37
N GLY A 645 14.27 22.65 -32.39
CA GLY A 645 15.17 22.85 -31.28
C GLY A 645 16.65 22.73 -31.67
N PRO A 646 17.57 22.91 -30.71
CA PRO A 646 19.01 22.79 -30.93
C PRO A 646 19.46 21.41 -31.43
N ASP A 647 18.68 20.36 -31.16
CA ASP A 647 18.88 18.99 -31.64
C ASP A 647 18.37 18.77 -33.09
N GLY A 648 17.84 19.81 -33.72
CA GLY A 648 17.27 19.77 -35.06
C GLY A 648 15.89 19.13 -35.14
N LEU A 649 15.21 18.90 -33.99
CA LEU A 649 13.88 18.31 -33.91
C LEU A 649 12.89 19.29 -33.29
N ARG A 650 11.62 19.22 -33.70
CA ARG A 650 10.53 19.87 -32.95
C ARG A 650 9.72 18.85 -32.17
N GLU A 651 9.12 19.32 -31.08
CA GLU A 651 8.18 18.51 -30.31
C GLU A 651 6.98 18.08 -31.16
N SER A 652 6.48 16.89 -30.86
CA SER A 652 5.25 16.34 -31.41
C SER A 652 4.30 16.00 -30.26
N GLU A 653 3.00 16.14 -30.50
CA GLU A 653 2.00 15.61 -29.55
C GLU A 653 2.24 14.09 -29.38
N GLY A 654 2.48 13.65 -28.14
CA GLY A 654 2.61 12.24 -27.80
C GLY A 654 1.28 11.47 -27.90
N GLY A 655 1.34 10.14 -27.82
CA GLY A 655 0.15 9.28 -27.77
C GLY A 655 -0.65 9.27 -29.08
N PHE A 656 -1.88 9.77 -29.05
CA PHE A 656 -2.76 9.89 -30.23
C PHE A 656 -2.45 11.10 -31.12
N GLY A 657 -1.43 11.88 -30.76
CA GLY A 657 -0.98 13.05 -31.49
C GLY A 657 -0.34 12.75 -32.85
N ALA A 658 0.06 13.82 -33.54
CA ALA A 658 0.47 13.75 -34.94
C ALA A 658 1.71 12.89 -35.22
N GLY A 659 2.65 12.78 -34.28
CA GLY A 659 3.85 11.97 -34.43
C GLY A 659 3.62 10.45 -34.33
N GLY A 660 2.42 10.03 -33.92
CA GLY A 660 2.11 8.65 -33.56
C GLY A 660 2.80 8.20 -32.27
N GLY A 661 2.11 7.41 -31.46
CA GLY A 661 2.72 6.75 -30.30
C GLY A 661 3.64 5.62 -30.75
N GLY A 662 4.82 5.51 -30.16
CA GLY A 662 5.68 4.32 -30.38
C GLY A 662 4.94 3.05 -29.94
N LEU A 663 4.95 2.02 -30.80
CA LEU A 663 4.30 0.73 -30.55
C LEU A 663 5.31 -0.24 -29.92
N ALA A 664 5.12 -0.55 -28.64
CA ALA A 664 5.82 -1.64 -27.97
C ALA A 664 4.83 -2.80 -27.75
N ILE A 665 5.20 -3.99 -28.17
CA ILE A 665 4.34 -5.18 -28.15
C ILE A 665 4.54 -5.89 -26.82
N LEU A 666 3.45 -6.09 -26.08
CA LEU A 666 3.46 -6.93 -24.89
C LEU A 666 3.75 -8.38 -25.28
N GLN A 667 4.67 -9.04 -24.58
CA GLN A 667 5.24 -10.34 -24.94
C GLN A 667 4.45 -11.54 -24.41
N ALA A 668 4.27 -12.57 -25.25
CA ALA A 668 3.45 -13.73 -24.96
C ALA A 668 3.97 -14.56 -23.78
N PRO A 669 3.09 -15.34 -23.12
CA PRO A 669 3.52 -16.36 -22.18
C PRO A 669 4.60 -17.27 -22.78
N GLY A 670 5.59 -17.62 -21.98
CA GLY A 670 6.73 -18.40 -22.43
C GLY A 670 7.95 -18.25 -21.54
N THR A 671 9.03 -18.93 -21.92
CA THR A 671 10.33 -18.84 -21.25
C THR A 671 11.20 -17.83 -21.99
N TYR A 672 11.78 -16.90 -21.23
CA TYR A 672 12.71 -15.88 -21.69
C TYR A 672 14.04 -16.04 -20.94
N THR A 673 15.14 -15.66 -21.59
CA THR A 673 16.45 -15.57 -20.93
C THR A 673 16.73 -14.13 -20.54
N VAL A 674 17.01 -13.89 -19.26
CA VAL A 674 17.50 -12.63 -18.73
C VAL A 674 19.02 -12.71 -18.68
N LYS A 675 19.70 -11.83 -19.42
CA LYS A 675 21.15 -11.72 -19.45
C LYS A 675 21.58 -10.38 -18.84
N LEU A 676 22.29 -10.43 -17.72
CA LEU A 676 22.95 -9.29 -17.11
C LEU A 676 24.39 -9.23 -17.62
N SER A 677 24.79 -8.11 -18.24
CA SER A 677 26.17 -7.84 -18.64
C SER A 677 26.78 -6.75 -17.76
N VAL A 678 27.87 -7.08 -17.07
CA VAL A 678 28.61 -6.17 -16.17
C VAL A 678 30.09 -6.25 -16.49
N ALA A 679 30.70 -5.12 -16.85
CA ALA A 679 32.14 -5.04 -17.14
C ALA A 679 32.65 -6.14 -18.11
N GLY A 680 31.85 -6.48 -19.13
CA GLY A 680 32.18 -7.49 -20.13
C GLY A 680 31.95 -8.95 -19.71
N ARG A 681 31.42 -9.22 -18.51
CA ARG A 681 30.97 -10.55 -18.09
C ARG A 681 29.45 -10.67 -18.16
N ASP A 682 28.98 -11.83 -18.58
CA ASP A 682 27.56 -12.14 -18.72
C ASP A 682 27.10 -13.13 -17.64
N TYR A 683 25.93 -12.86 -17.07
CA TYR A 683 25.22 -13.70 -16.13
C TYR A 683 23.82 -13.95 -16.67
N THR A 684 23.34 -15.18 -16.66
CA THR A 684 22.06 -15.54 -17.28
C THR A 684 21.14 -16.28 -16.32
N GLN A 685 19.86 -15.92 -16.33
CA GLN A 685 18.78 -16.62 -15.63
C GLN A 685 17.58 -16.81 -16.54
N GLN A 686 16.75 -17.81 -16.23
CA GLN A 686 15.48 -18.04 -16.94
C GLN A 686 14.35 -17.27 -16.26
N LEU A 687 13.48 -16.64 -17.05
CA LEU A 687 12.27 -15.97 -16.62
C LEU A 687 11.06 -16.62 -17.30
N ARG A 688 10.07 -17.03 -16.51
CA ARG A 688 8.78 -17.49 -17.05
C ARG A 688 7.79 -16.34 -17.06
N VAL A 689 7.25 -16.01 -18.23
CA VAL A 689 6.08 -15.13 -18.38
C VAL A 689 4.84 -16.00 -18.45
N LEU A 690 3.88 -15.74 -17.57
CA LEU A 690 2.64 -16.50 -17.43
C LEU A 690 1.46 -15.70 -18.01
N LYS A 691 0.47 -16.42 -18.54
CA LYS A 691 -0.81 -15.84 -18.96
C LYS A 691 -1.56 -15.28 -17.75
N ASP A 692 -2.24 -14.16 -17.92
CA ASP A 692 -3.24 -13.68 -16.95
C ASP A 692 -4.35 -14.74 -16.79
N PRO A 693 -4.53 -15.33 -15.59
CA PRO A 693 -5.56 -16.34 -15.37
C PRO A 693 -6.99 -15.80 -15.54
N HIS A 694 -7.19 -14.48 -15.41
CA HIS A 694 -8.49 -13.82 -15.56
C HIS A 694 -8.79 -13.38 -16.98
N SER A 695 -7.81 -13.46 -17.89
CA SER A 695 -8.00 -13.10 -19.28
C SER A 695 -8.66 -14.24 -20.06
N ALA A 696 -9.72 -13.94 -20.81
CA ALA A 696 -10.48 -14.94 -21.57
C ALA A 696 -9.78 -15.44 -22.84
N GLY A 697 -8.82 -14.68 -23.37
CA GLY A 697 -8.08 -15.06 -24.57
C GLY A 697 -7.15 -16.24 -24.34
N THR A 698 -7.03 -17.15 -25.30
CA THR A 698 -6.13 -18.32 -25.20
C THR A 698 -4.68 -17.95 -25.53
N GLU A 699 -3.70 -18.80 -25.18
CA GLU A 699 -2.30 -18.58 -25.60
C GLU A 699 -2.17 -18.59 -27.14
N ALA A 700 -3.00 -19.35 -27.85
CA ALA A 700 -3.07 -19.32 -29.30
C ALA A 700 -3.59 -17.98 -29.84
N ASP A 701 -4.58 -17.37 -29.17
CA ASP A 701 -5.06 -16.02 -29.50
C ASP A 701 -3.97 -14.97 -29.28
N ILE A 702 -3.20 -15.08 -28.19
CA ILE A 702 -2.06 -14.20 -27.90
C ILE A 702 -0.99 -14.35 -28.98
N ALA A 703 -0.66 -15.58 -29.40
CA ALA A 703 0.30 -15.81 -30.47
C ALA A 703 -0.16 -15.19 -31.81
N ALA A 704 -1.45 -15.35 -32.17
CA ALA A 704 -2.03 -14.72 -33.36
C ALA A 704 -2.01 -13.18 -33.26
N GLN A 705 -2.31 -12.64 -32.08
CA GLN A 705 -2.19 -11.21 -31.79
C GLN A 705 -0.76 -10.71 -31.99
N GLN A 706 0.26 -11.40 -31.46
CA GLN A 706 1.66 -11.01 -31.61
C GLN A 706 2.11 -10.99 -33.07
N LEU A 707 1.72 -11.98 -33.87
CA LEU A 707 2.02 -12.03 -35.31
C LEU A 707 1.41 -10.82 -36.04
N PHE A 708 0.14 -10.52 -35.76
CA PHE A 708 -0.55 -9.37 -36.31
C PHE A 708 0.11 -8.04 -35.92
N LEU A 709 0.38 -7.85 -34.62
CA LEU A 709 1.01 -6.63 -34.10
C LEU A 709 2.42 -6.44 -34.66
N SER A 710 3.18 -7.53 -34.81
CA SER A 710 4.51 -7.49 -35.44
C SER A 710 4.44 -7.06 -36.90
N SER A 711 3.40 -7.49 -37.63
CA SER A 711 3.17 -7.02 -38.99
C SER A 711 2.82 -5.53 -39.03
N VAL A 712 1.85 -5.10 -38.21
CA VAL A 712 1.46 -3.68 -38.10
C VAL A 712 2.65 -2.80 -37.69
N ARG A 713 3.51 -3.27 -36.78
CA ARG A 713 4.72 -2.56 -36.40
C ARG A 713 5.67 -2.37 -37.58
N ARG A 714 5.90 -3.40 -38.40
CA ARG A 714 6.77 -3.27 -39.59
C ARG A 714 6.23 -2.21 -40.55
N ASP A 715 4.92 -2.17 -40.77
CA ASP A 715 4.30 -1.18 -41.65
C ASP A 715 4.36 0.23 -41.05
N LEU A 716 4.15 0.36 -39.74
CA LEU A 716 4.34 1.61 -39.00
C LEU A 716 5.78 2.12 -39.12
N ASP A 717 6.76 1.24 -38.89
CA ASP A 717 8.18 1.53 -38.98
C ASP A 717 8.59 1.94 -40.41
N ALA A 718 8.04 1.30 -41.43
CA ALA A 718 8.25 1.68 -42.83
C ALA A 718 7.59 3.02 -43.18
N THR A 719 6.44 3.34 -42.56
CA THR A 719 5.79 4.65 -42.66
C THR A 719 6.67 5.74 -42.04
N VAL A 720 7.19 5.50 -40.83
CA VAL A 720 8.07 6.42 -40.11
C VAL A 720 9.37 6.66 -40.88
N ASP A 721 9.95 5.65 -41.50
CA ASP A 721 11.14 5.82 -42.35
C ASP A 721 10.88 6.71 -43.55
N ALA A 722 9.76 6.51 -44.24
CA ALA A 722 9.38 7.35 -45.37
C ALA A 722 9.20 8.82 -44.94
N ILE A 723 8.56 9.06 -43.79
CA ILE A 723 8.41 10.40 -43.21
C ILE A 723 9.77 10.98 -42.84
N ASN A 724 10.60 10.26 -42.09
CA ASN A 724 11.89 10.74 -41.61
C ASN A 724 12.84 11.11 -42.75
N ASN A 725 12.77 10.36 -43.85
CA ASN A 725 13.52 10.66 -45.06
C ASN A 725 13.01 11.95 -45.74
N ALA A 726 11.69 12.12 -45.83
CA ALA A 726 11.09 13.36 -46.34
C ALA A 726 11.43 14.57 -45.46
N GLU A 727 11.25 14.49 -44.13
CA GLU A 727 11.63 15.53 -43.16
C GLU A 727 13.11 15.92 -43.30
N MET A 728 14.02 14.94 -43.45
CA MET A 728 15.45 15.20 -43.61
C MET A 728 15.77 15.95 -44.92
N ILE A 729 15.13 15.58 -46.02
CA ILE A 729 15.31 16.25 -47.32
C ILE A 729 14.74 17.67 -47.25
N ARG A 730 13.53 17.84 -46.74
CA ARG A 730 12.87 19.15 -46.60
C ARG A 730 13.64 20.09 -45.68
N ALA A 731 14.23 19.57 -44.59
CA ALA A 731 15.13 20.34 -43.74
C ALA A 731 16.40 20.82 -44.47
N GLN A 732 17.02 19.96 -45.29
CA GLN A 732 18.15 20.34 -46.14
C GLN A 732 17.75 21.39 -47.20
N ILE A 733 16.57 21.26 -47.82
CA ILE A 733 16.03 22.25 -48.76
C ILE A 733 15.88 23.61 -48.06
N ASN A 734 15.30 23.64 -46.86
CA ASN A 734 15.11 24.88 -46.11
C ASN A 734 16.44 25.55 -45.74
N ASN A 735 17.45 24.78 -45.34
CA ASN A 735 18.79 25.31 -45.07
C ASN A 735 19.46 25.82 -46.34
N LEU A 736 19.37 25.09 -47.44
CA LEU A 736 19.95 25.46 -48.73
C LEU A 736 19.37 26.79 -49.25
N LYS A 737 18.06 27.02 -49.10
CA LYS A 737 17.42 28.29 -49.49
C LYS A 737 18.03 29.52 -48.80
N ASN A 738 18.63 29.34 -47.63
CA ASN A 738 19.34 30.41 -46.91
C ASN A 738 20.78 30.61 -47.41
N LEU A 739 21.36 29.65 -48.14
CA LEU A 739 22.75 29.66 -48.63
C LEU A 739 22.91 30.20 -50.05
N THR A 740 21.82 30.44 -50.78
CA THR A 740 21.84 30.96 -52.16
C THR A 740 20.90 32.15 -52.33
N GLN A 741 21.20 33.03 -53.29
CA GLN A 741 20.29 34.10 -53.75
C GLN A 741 19.73 33.86 -55.16
N ASP A 742 20.09 32.73 -55.78
CA ASP A 742 19.61 32.34 -57.10
C ASP A 742 18.10 32.06 -57.10
N ALA A 743 17.35 32.80 -57.90
CA ALA A 743 15.90 32.74 -57.96
C ALA A 743 15.39 31.43 -58.61
N GLU A 744 16.11 30.87 -59.58
CA GLU A 744 15.74 29.60 -60.22
C GLU A 744 15.95 28.43 -59.26
N LEU A 745 17.07 28.42 -58.53
CA LEU A 745 17.34 27.41 -57.50
C LEU A 745 16.34 27.48 -56.35
N LYS A 746 15.99 28.69 -55.88
CA LYS A 746 14.96 28.84 -54.83
C LYS A 746 13.59 28.36 -55.29
N LYS A 747 13.20 28.67 -56.53
CA LYS A 747 11.94 28.19 -57.11
C LYS A 747 11.92 26.65 -57.22
N ALA A 748 12.98 26.05 -57.76
CA ALA A 748 13.08 24.59 -57.86
C ALA A 748 13.12 23.90 -56.48
N ALA A 749 13.75 24.53 -55.48
CA ALA A 749 13.73 24.09 -54.09
C ALA A 749 12.31 24.10 -53.51
N ASP A 750 11.54 25.17 -53.71
CA ASP A 750 10.16 25.27 -53.23
C ASP A 750 9.23 24.29 -53.94
N GLU A 751 9.39 24.07 -55.24
CA GLU A 751 8.63 23.06 -55.99
C GLU A 751 8.92 21.63 -55.48
N LEU A 752 10.18 21.32 -55.16
CA LEU A 752 10.56 20.04 -54.59
C LEU A 752 10.02 19.87 -53.16
N ASP A 753 10.13 20.89 -52.30
CA ASP A 753 9.57 20.86 -50.94
C ASP A 753 8.05 20.67 -50.96
N GLN A 754 7.33 21.35 -51.86
CA GLN A 754 5.89 21.17 -52.02
C GLN A 754 5.51 19.76 -52.45
N LYS A 755 6.23 19.16 -53.41
CA LYS A 755 6.00 17.77 -53.84
C LYS A 755 6.23 16.79 -52.68
N LEU A 756 7.31 16.98 -51.90
CA LEU A 756 7.60 16.16 -50.73
C LEU A 756 6.54 16.33 -49.64
N ALA A 757 6.18 17.57 -49.29
CA ALA A 757 5.15 17.88 -48.30
C ALA A 757 3.78 17.32 -48.69
N ALA A 758 3.44 17.28 -49.98
CA ALA A 758 2.18 16.71 -50.46
C ALA A 758 2.08 15.21 -50.22
N VAL A 759 3.16 14.45 -50.43
CA VAL A 759 3.16 13.00 -50.18
C VAL A 759 3.35 12.69 -48.71
N GLU A 760 4.25 13.40 -48.04
CA GLU A 760 4.48 13.28 -46.59
C GLU A 760 3.20 13.59 -45.78
N GLY A 761 2.42 14.59 -46.20
CA GLY A 761 1.13 14.95 -45.62
C GLY A 761 0.04 13.87 -45.72
N GLN A 762 0.27 12.79 -46.48
CA GLN A 762 -0.56 11.59 -46.47
C GLN A 762 -0.16 10.62 -45.36
N LEU A 763 1.12 10.63 -44.98
CA LEU A 763 1.71 9.76 -43.97
C LEU A 763 1.57 10.33 -42.56
N VAL A 764 1.76 11.65 -42.41
CA VAL A 764 1.76 12.39 -41.14
C VAL A 764 1.08 13.75 -41.27
N GLU A 765 0.55 14.32 -40.18
CA GLU A 765 -0.11 15.62 -40.21
C GLU A 765 0.91 16.76 -40.02
N LEU A 766 1.26 17.43 -41.13
CA LEU A 766 2.29 18.46 -41.17
C LEU A 766 1.89 19.80 -40.54
N ARG A 767 0.59 20.03 -40.30
CA ARG A 767 0.11 21.25 -39.60
C ARG A 767 0.16 21.13 -38.09
N ALA A 768 0.42 19.93 -37.56
CA ALA A 768 0.42 19.71 -36.13
C ALA A 768 1.62 20.39 -35.47
N THR A 769 1.33 21.31 -34.57
CA THR A 769 2.28 22.14 -33.83
C THR A 769 2.89 21.43 -32.63
N GLY A 770 2.29 20.33 -32.19
CA GLY A 770 2.67 19.68 -30.93
C GLY A 770 1.87 20.19 -29.72
N ARG A 771 0.88 21.06 -29.92
CA ARG A 771 0.19 21.81 -28.87
C ARG A 771 -1.32 21.84 -29.10
N GLY A 772 -2.09 22.06 -28.04
CA GLY A 772 -3.49 22.45 -28.14
C GLY A 772 -4.45 21.37 -28.66
N GLN A 773 -4.10 20.09 -28.54
CA GLN A 773 -4.90 18.95 -29.04
C GLN A 773 -5.10 19.00 -30.55
N ASP A 774 -4.03 19.23 -31.30
CA ASP A 774 -4.04 19.25 -32.78
C ASP A 774 -4.57 17.95 -33.38
N GLY A 775 -4.42 16.82 -32.68
CA GLY A 775 -5.04 15.54 -33.05
C GLY A 775 -6.58 15.56 -33.09
N VAL A 776 -7.24 16.52 -32.45
CA VAL A 776 -8.70 16.74 -32.55
C VAL A 776 -9.03 17.65 -33.74
N ARG A 777 -8.16 18.62 -34.03
CA ARG A 777 -8.36 19.61 -35.10
C ARG A 777 -8.18 19.01 -36.49
N PHE A 778 -7.27 18.06 -36.63
CA PHE A 778 -6.87 17.50 -37.92
C PHE A 778 -7.06 15.99 -37.98
N GLY A 779 -7.45 15.49 -39.15
CA GLY A 779 -7.71 14.06 -39.36
C GLY A 779 -6.43 13.21 -39.29
N SER A 780 -6.49 12.08 -38.59
CA SER A 780 -5.39 11.12 -38.47
C SER A 780 -4.86 10.63 -39.81
N LYS A 781 -3.53 10.53 -39.95
CA LYS A 781 -2.83 10.02 -41.12
C LYS A 781 -2.33 8.59 -40.89
N LEU A 782 -1.55 8.03 -41.81
CA LEU A 782 -1.17 6.62 -41.77
C LEU A 782 -0.44 6.23 -40.47
N VAL A 783 0.50 7.06 -39.99
CA VAL A 783 1.24 6.77 -38.76
C VAL A 783 0.31 6.61 -37.54
N GLN A 784 -0.68 7.50 -37.39
CA GLN A 784 -1.65 7.40 -36.30
C GLN A 784 -2.66 6.27 -36.52
N LYS A 785 -3.04 5.97 -37.77
CA LYS A 785 -4.00 4.90 -38.10
C LYS A 785 -3.43 3.51 -37.81
N PHE A 786 -2.17 3.23 -38.16
CA PHE A 786 -1.52 1.97 -37.76
C PHE A 786 -1.44 1.83 -36.24
N SER A 787 -1.01 2.91 -35.56
CA SER A 787 -0.98 2.97 -34.10
C SER A 787 -2.35 2.72 -33.47
N TYR A 788 -3.42 3.27 -34.05
CA TYR A 788 -4.80 3.10 -33.56
C TYR A 788 -5.27 1.64 -33.64
N VAL A 789 -4.98 0.95 -34.74
CA VAL A 789 -5.32 -0.48 -34.93
C VAL A 789 -4.56 -1.34 -33.93
N ALA A 790 -3.24 -1.14 -33.80
CA ALA A 790 -2.41 -1.89 -32.87
C ALA A 790 -2.86 -1.70 -31.41
N ASN A 791 -3.06 -0.46 -30.98
CA ASN A 791 -3.50 -0.15 -29.62
C ASN A 791 -4.91 -0.65 -29.32
N GLY A 792 -5.79 -0.74 -30.33
CA GLY A 792 -7.11 -1.33 -30.18
C GLY A 792 -7.08 -2.84 -29.96
N LEU A 793 -6.11 -3.55 -30.55
CA LEU A 793 -5.95 -4.99 -30.34
C LEU A 793 -5.26 -5.30 -29.00
N GLN A 794 -4.30 -4.46 -28.58
CA GLN A 794 -3.53 -4.69 -27.36
C GLN A 794 -4.32 -4.55 -26.05
N SER A 795 -5.58 -4.10 -26.07
CA SER A 795 -6.40 -3.95 -24.85
C SER A 795 -6.79 -5.27 -24.18
N GLY A 796 -6.64 -6.41 -24.86
CA GLY A 796 -6.91 -7.75 -24.30
C GLY A 796 -6.06 -8.83 -24.98
N ASP A 797 -6.26 -10.10 -24.62
CA ASP A 797 -5.52 -11.25 -25.16
C ASP A 797 -6.24 -11.96 -26.31
N PHE A 798 -7.00 -11.23 -27.13
CA PHE A 798 -7.76 -11.81 -28.24
C PHE A 798 -6.96 -11.76 -29.55
N LYS A 799 -7.22 -12.73 -30.43
CA LYS A 799 -6.78 -12.68 -31.83
C LYS A 799 -7.37 -11.46 -32.54
N PRO A 800 -6.74 -10.95 -33.62
CA PRO A 800 -7.30 -9.83 -34.37
C PRO A 800 -8.69 -10.17 -34.92
N THR A 801 -9.57 -9.17 -34.90
CA THR A 801 -10.89 -9.28 -35.55
C THR A 801 -10.75 -9.22 -37.06
N ASN A 802 -11.75 -9.75 -37.78
CA ASN A 802 -11.79 -9.67 -39.24
C ASN A 802 -11.68 -8.23 -39.75
N GLN A 803 -12.30 -7.28 -39.04
CA GLN A 803 -12.24 -5.86 -39.38
C GLN A 803 -10.85 -5.26 -39.13
N GLN A 804 -10.14 -5.66 -38.08
CA GLN A 804 -8.76 -5.21 -37.85
C GLN A 804 -7.84 -5.70 -38.97
N VAL A 805 -8.01 -6.95 -39.42
CA VAL A 805 -7.28 -7.51 -40.57
C VAL A 805 -7.59 -6.75 -41.86
N ALA A 806 -8.88 -6.50 -42.14
CA ALA A 806 -9.29 -5.75 -43.32
C ALA A 806 -8.76 -4.30 -43.31
N VAL A 807 -8.77 -3.63 -42.15
CA VAL A 807 -8.23 -2.28 -42.01
C VAL A 807 -6.71 -2.27 -42.17
N GLN A 808 -5.97 -3.21 -41.58
CA GLN A 808 -4.53 -3.31 -41.81
C GLN A 808 -4.22 -3.40 -43.30
N LYS A 809 -4.96 -4.25 -44.03
CA LYS A 809 -4.79 -4.43 -45.47
C LYS A 809 -5.02 -3.13 -46.26
N ASP A 810 -6.06 -2.36 -45.94
CA ASP A 810 -6.27 -1.03 -46.54
C ASP A 810 -5.10 -0.07 -46.25
N LEU A 811 -4.64 -0.03 -45.00
CA LEU A 811 -3.53 0.84 -44.60
C LEU A 811 -2.21 0.45 -45.28
N GLU A 812 -1.93 -0.86 -45.44
CA GLU A 812 -0.79 -1.38 -46.19
C GLU A 812 -0.83 -0.95 -47.67
N ASP A 813 -1.99 -1.06 -48.32
CA ASP A 813 -2.13 -0.69 -49.73
C ASP A 813 -1.97 0.83 -49.93
N ARG A 814 -2.42 1.64 -48.96
CA ARG A 814 -2.16 3.08 -48.92
C ARG A 814 -0.68 3.39 -48.70
N LEU A 815 -0.01 2.71 -47.78
CA LEU A 815 1.41 2.87 -47.52
C LEU A 815 2.23 2.59 -48.78
N LYS A 816 1.96 1.48 -49.48
CA LYS A 816 2.63 1.13 -50.74
C LYS A 816 2.47 2.23 -51.81
N ARG A 817 1.27 2.80 -51.94
CA ARG A 817 1.03 3.93 -52.87
C ARG A 817 1.87 5.16 -52.48
N SER A 818 1.85 5.57 -51.21
CA SER A 818 2.62 6.73 -50.75
C SER A 818 4.13 6.50 -50.84
N GLN A 819 4.62 5.28 -50.61
CA GLN A 819 6.03 4.91 -50.80
C GLN A 819 6.45 4.97 -52.27
N GLY A 820 5.59 4.52 -53.20
CA GLY A 820 5.82 4.67 -54.64
C GLY A 820 5.93 6.15 -55.04
N GLN A 821 5.00 6.99 -54.56
CA GLN A 821 5.01 8.43 -54.82
C GLN A 821 6.26 9.13 -54.26
N ILE A 822 6.68 8.81 -53.02
CA ILE A 822 7.94 9.32 -52.46
C ILE A 822 9.12 8.85 -53.31
N GLY A 823 9.15 7.56 -53.69
CA GLY A 823 10.20 7.00 -54.55
C GLY A 823 10.32 7.73 -55.89
N ASP A 824 9.21 8.07 -56.52
CA ASP A 824 9.20 8.84 -57.78
C ASP A 824 9.77 10.26 -57.58
N VAL A 825 9.36 10.96 -56.53
CA VAL A 825 9.89 12.29 -56.18
C VAL A 825 11.39 12.21 -55.89
N MET A 826 11.84 11.18 -55.18
CA MET A 826 13.26 11.00 -54.85
C MET A 826 14.12 10.63 -56.06
N THR A 827 13.64 9.77 -56.95
CA THR A 827 14.43 9.28 -58.10
C THR A 827 14.43 10.24 -59.27
N ARG A 828 13.37 11.04 -59.44
CA ARG A 828 13.24 11.99 -60.55
C ARG A 828 13.53 13.42 -60.12
N ASP A 829 12.68 13.97 -59.23
CA ASP A 829 12.70 15.40 -58.91
C ASP A 829 13.93 15.78 -58.06
N LEU A 830 14.24 15.00 -57.01
CA LEU A 830 15.44 15.24 -56.20
C LEU A 830 16.72 15.01 -57.00
N ALA A 831 16.77 14.02 -57.89
CA ALA A 831 17.92 13.78 -58.75
C ALA A 831 18.17 14.95 -59.70
N ALA A 832 17.12 15.44 -60.36
CA ALA A 832 17.18 16.61 -61.23
C ALA A 832 17.60 17.88 -60.47
N PHE A 833 17.05 18.09 -59.26
CA PHE A 833 17.46 19.20 -58.42
C PHE A 833 18.93 19.09 -57.98
N ASN A 834 19.41 17.90 -57.62
CA ASN A 834 20.81 17.67 -57.29
C ASN A 834 21.75 17.87 -58.49
N ASP A 835 21.30 17.67 -59.73
CA ASP A 835 22.05 18.07 -60.93
C ASP A 835 22.17 19.59 -61.02
N MET A 836 21.10 20.33 -60.71
CA MET A 836 21.14 21.81 -60.66
C MET A 836 22.11 22.31 -59.59
N LEU A 837 22.08 21.73 -58.38
CA LEU A 837 23.00 22.09 -57.29
C LEU A 837 24.46 21.84 -57.67
N ARG A 838 24.75 20.71 -58.32
CA ARG A 838 26.10 20.41 -58.81
C ARG A 838 26.57 21.43 -59.85
N ARG A 839 25.71 21.87 -60.77
CA ARG A 839 26.05 22.92 -61.75
C ARG A 839 26.28 24.28 -61.08
N ALA A 840 25.58 24.55 -59.97
CA ALA A 840 25.74 25.77 -59.18
C ALA A 840 26.85 25.68 -58.11
N ASN A 841 27.64 24.60 -58.10
CA ASN A 841 28.71 24.35 -57.12
C ASN A 841 28.23 24.37 -55.65
N LEU A 842 26.99 23.94 -55.41
CA LEU A 842 26.39 23.79 -54.08
C LEU A 842 26.36 22.31 -53.65
N PRO A 843 26.37 22.02 -52.33
CA PRO A 843 26.26 20.65 -51.83
C PRO A 843 24.95 19.99 -52.29
N ALA A 844 25.03 18.74 -52.73
CA ALA A 844 23.86 17.94 -53.05
C ALA A 844 23.06 17.60 -51.78
N ILE A 845 21.75 17.49 -51.92
CA ILE A 845 20.87 17.02 -50.85
C ILE A 845 20.93 15.49 -50.80
N VAL A 846 21.21 14.97 -49.60
CA VAL A 846 21.44 13.54 -49.39
C VAL A 846 20.24 12.93 -48.67
N PRO A 847 19.53 11.96 -49.27
CA PRO A 847 18.52 11.19 -48.58
C PRO A 847 19.16 10.34 -47.48
N GLN A 848 18.42 10.00 -46.42
CA GLN A 848 18.90 8.98 -45.49
C GLN A 848 19.04 7.66 -46.25
N VAL A 849 20.26 7.10 -46.30
CA VAL A 849 20.47 5.76 -46.85
C VAL A 849 19.69 4.78 -45.96
N PRO A 850 18.78 3.96 -46.50
CA PRO A 850 18.13 2.93 -45.71
C PRO A 850 19.23 2.04 -45.13
N ARG A 851 19.35 1.97 -43.80
CA ARG A 851 20.16 0.90 -43.20
C ARG A 851 19.51 -0.41 -43.64
N ARG A 852 20.21 -1.19 -44.48
CA ARG A 852 19.75 -2.53 -44.88
C ARG A 852 19.37 -3.27 -43.60
N SER A 853 18.11 -3.70 -43.51
CA SER A 853 17.70 -4.64 -42.48
C SER A 853 18.55 -5.89 -42.66
N SER A 854 19.50 -6.13 -41.76
CA SER A 854 20.03 -7.47 -41.57
C SER A 854 18.87 -8.32 -41.07
N ASN A 855 18.31 -9.15 -41.93
CA ASN A 855 17.51 -10.31 -41.56
C ASN A 855 17.51 -11.29 -42.74
N PRO A 856 17.34 -12.60 -42.51
CA PRO A 856 16.36 -13.17 -41.57
C PRO A 856 16.85 -13.46 -40.17
#